data_AF-F5XNE8-F1
#
_entry.id   AF-F5XNE8-F1
#
_cell.length_a   1.000
_cell.length_b   1.000
_cell.length_c   1.000
_cell.angle_alpha   90.00
_cell.angle_beta   90.00
_cell.angle_gamma   90.00
#
_symmetry.space_group_name_H-M   'P 1'
#
loop_
_entity.id
_entity.type
_entity.pdbx_description
1 polymer ?
#
loop_
_entity_poly.entity_id
_entity_poly.type
_entity_poly.pdbx_seq_one_letter_code
_entity_poly.pdbx_strand_id
1 'polypeptide(L)'
;MTSPDLTQANIDKIVELFPSVVTESLDADGHPVRAVDFDLLRQELSDHIVEGPQERYRLDWPGKRAAAFAANAPIAKTLRPVREESVNFDTTRNLFIEGDNLDALKLLQESYLGKVKLIYIDPPYNTGSDFIYDDDFAETTDEYLLRSGQKNDDGLRLTANSESNGRFHSDWLSMMYPRLKLARSMLHEQGVLLVSIDDTEMAALRMVVDELFGRGSYIGTLIHQRAKGGGNAKHLVRGHDYILAIARDISLVPPLRRDKVVQGRTEVIDGVLYLIDDDVLRKTFGKYETGSERRCLYEEVLEYKGEAKKREIDADIAAGTLFLIPWTGGHVIARRTPVAEARSKLYSIIKVLSEEGSADLESLDMAGVFSYPKPRRLMQQLVQASTTSPGDIVLDMFSGSGSTIHGLFEQSVADGMPRQFIAMQLPENLDEQLLKVAGPAKFTVQVGIDFVDSLGRAHTIAEISKERIRRAGINAAKLAGLAAGELDFGFRVLRVDTTNVADVATSVNQLGQRELDDLISSVKPDRTGEDLLFQVLLDWGLELTMPIQKETIDGFEVYDVEEGALILCARPGEAHDLSLSLSLSLSLWLPRPSQNVSRSESCSSTRTSRTTRSASTSSRSSARSRLTPRLGRYRCRFSHSTPGHLLSSGSGLCSSLCGGA
;
A
#
# COMPACT_ATOMS: atom_id res chain seq x y z
N MET A 1 -9.39 17.00 7.59
CA MET A 1 -8.81 18.17 6.91
C MET A 1 -8.57 17.82 5.44
N THR A 2 -8.39 18.81 4.57
CA THR A 2 -7.91 18.58 3.19
C THR A 2 -6.45 18.18 3.22
N SER A 3 -6.05 17.13 2.48
CA SER A 3 -4.62 16.81 2.31
C SER A 3 -3.87 18.08 1.86
N PRO A 4 -2.65 18.33 2.34
CA PRO A 4 -1.92 19.54 2.00
C PRO A 4 -1.73 19.59 0.48
N ASP A 5 -2.09 20.74 -0.10
CA ASP A 5 -1.75 21.04 -1.47
C ASP A 5 -0.22 21.16 -1.57
N LEU A 6 0.42 20.08 -1.99
CA LEU A 6 1.86 20.01 -2.17
C LEU A 6 2.34 20.93 -3.31
N THR A 7 1.43 21.50 -4.10
CA THR A 7 1.78 22.46 -5.15
C THR A 7 2.49 23.65 -4.54
N GLN A 8 1.98 24.20 -3.44
CA GLN A 8 2.61 25.34 -2.79
C GLN A 8 3.95 24.98 -2.16
N ALA A 9 4.04 23.82 -1.50
CA ALA A 9 5.30 23.33 -0.92
C ALA A 9 6.38 23.06 -1.98
N ASN A 10 5.98 22.63 -3.18
CA ASN A 10 6.90 22.44 -4.31
C ASN A 10 7.32 23.77 -4.93
N ILE A 11 6.40 24.73 -5.05
CA ILE A 11 6.72 26.09 -5.47
C ILE A 11 7.73 26.70 -4.50
N ASP A 12 7.53 26.57 -3.19
CA ASP A 12 8.43 27.12 -2.17
C ASP A 12 9.86 26.53 -2.27
N LYS A 13 9.98 25.23 -2.52
CA LYS A 13 11.30 24.59 -2.79
C LYS A 13 11.95 25.10 -4.07
N ILE A 14 11.17 25.34 -5.12
CA ILE A 14 11.67 25.94 -6.37
C ILE A 14 12.10 27.39 -6.13
N VAL A 15 11.35 28.17 -5.34
CA VAL A 15 11.68 29.54 -4.97
C VAL A 15 12.97 29.60 -4.14
N GLU A 16 13.17 28.66 -3.22
CA GLU A 16 14.38 28.57 -2.41
C GLU A 16 15.62 28.32 -3.28
N LEU A 17 15.50 27.48 -4.31
CA LEU A 17 16.59 27.13 -5.21
C LEU A 17 16.80 28.16 -6.33
N PHE A 18 15.73 28.79 -6.82
CA PHE A 18 15.73 29.69 -7.99
C PHE A 18 14.81 30.90 -7.74
N PRO A 19 15.22 31.90 -6.94
CA PRO A 19 14.32 33.00 -6.54
C PRO A 19 13.84 33.89 -7.69
N SER A 20 14.55 33.90 -8.81
CA SER A 20 14.29 34.71 -10.00
C SER A 20 13.13 34.20 -10.86
N VAL A 21 12.64 32.99 -10.61
CA VAL A 21 11.70 32.28 -11.50
C VAL A 21 10.24 32.41 -11.03
N VAL A 22 9.99 33.28 -10.07
CA VAL A 22 8.67 33.48 -9.45
C VAL A 22 7.99 34.67 -10.09
N THR A 23 6.74 34.49 -10.50
CA THR A 23 5.86 35.53 -11.04
C THR A 23 4.52 35.55 -10.28
N GLU A 24 3.71 36.57 -10.53
CA GLU A 24 2.35 36.68 -9.99
C GLU A 24 1.36 36.38 -11.12
N SER A 25 0.51 35.37 -10.95
CA SER A 25 -0.63 35.09 -11.83
C SER A 25 -1.93 35.36 -11.11
N LEU A 26 -3.04 35.49 -11.84
CA LEU A 26 -4.36 35.64 -11.22
C LEU A 26 -5.01 34.27 -11.03
N ASP A 27 -5.63 34.04 -9.88
CA ASP A 27 -6.50 32.88 -9.65
C ASP A 27 -7.86 33.05 -10.33
N ALA A 28 -8.73 32.03 -10.21
CA ALA A 28 -10.07 32.02 -10.80
C ALA A 28 -10.99 33.15 -10.29
N ASP A 29 -10.66 33.72 -9.13
CA ASP A 29 -11.41 34.80 -8.46
C ASP A 29 -10.75 36.18 -8.67
N GLY A 30 -9.65 36.25 -9.44
CA GLY A 30 -8.95 37.48 -9.77
C GLY A 30 -7.95 37.97 -8.72
N HIS A 31 -7.58 37.15 -7.74
CA HIS A 31 -6.54 37.48 -6.77
C HIS A 31 -5.14 37.09 -7.28
N PRO A 32 -4.10 37.88 -6.98
CA PRO A 32 -2.73 37.55 -7.34
C PRO A 32 -2.22 36.38 -6.49
N VAL A 33 -1.84 35.29 -7.14
CA VAL A 33 -1.18 34.11 -6.57
C VAL A 33 0.23 33.96 -7.13
N ARG A 34 1.17 33.52 -6.29
CA ARG A 34 2.54 33.25 -6.71
C ARG A 34 2.58 32.02 -7.61
N ALA A 35 3.10 32.18 -8.81
CA ALA A 35 3.28 31.14 -9.80
C ALA A 35 4.75 31.03 -10.20
N VAL A 36 5.13 29.87 -10.74
CA VAL A 36 6.45 29.66 -11.33
C VAL A 36 6.39 30.06 -12.79
N ASP A 37 7.26 30.98 -13.18
CA ASP A 37 7.54 31.26 -14.59
C ASP A 37 8.42 30.12 -15.12
N PHE A 38 7.78 29.21 -15.84
CA PHE A 38 8.43 28.01 -16.36
C PHE A 38 9.47 28.31 -17.45
N ASP A 39 9.43 29.49 -18.08
CA ASP A 39 10.41 29.90 -19.07
C ASP A 39 11.67 30.43 -18.37
N LEU A 40 11.51 31.23 -17.31
CA LEU A 40 12.62 31.66 -16.46
C LEU A 40 13.27 30.49 -15.70
N LEU A 41 12.46 29.56 -15.18
CA LEU A 41 12.97 28.35 -14.53
C LEU A 41 13.77 27.48 -15.51
N ARG A 42 13.30 27.38 -16.75
CA ARG A 42 14.04 26.68 -17.81
C ARG A 42 15.36 27.37 -18.11
N GLN A 43 15.44 28.70 -18.06
CA GLN A 43 16.66 29.46 -18.32
C GLN A 43 17.71 29.29 -17.20
N GLU A 44 17.30 29.30 -15.93
CA GLU A 44 18.19 29.10 -14.78
C GLU A 44 18.75 27.66 -14.70
N LEU A 45 17.97 26.69 -15.21
CA LEU A 45 18.35 25.27 -15.23
C LEU A 45 19.13 24.85 -16.49
N SER A 46 19.39 25.77 -17.43
CA SER A 46 19.97 25.43 -18.74
C SER A 46 21.23 26.23 -19.06
N ASP A 47 22.39 25.57 -19.05
CA ASP A 47 23.65 26.11 -19.58
C ASP A 47 23.62 26.30 -21.11
N HIS A 48 22.62 25.69 -21.77
CA HIS A 48 22.40 25.71 -23.22
C HIS A 48 20.88 25.77 -23.50
N ILE A 49 20.42 26.82 -24.18
CA ILE A 49 19.03 26.98 -24.60
C ILE A 49 18.70 25.92 -25.66
N VAL A 50 17.80 24.99 -25.34
CA VAL A 50 17.19 24.07 -26.33
C VAL A 50 15.77 24.56 -26.61
N GLU A 51 15.62 25.45 -27.59
CA GLU A 51 14.33 25.90 -28.10
C GLU A 51 13.80 25.00 -29.24
N GLY A 52 12.48 24.83 -29.30
CA GLY A 52 11.73 24.22 -30.41
C GLY A 52 10.83 23.03 -30.03
N PRO A 53 9.79 22.71 -30.84
CA PRO A 53 8.94 21.53 -30.67
C PRO A 53 9.74 20.31 -31.14
N GLN A 54 10.76 19.92 -30.40
CA GLN A 54 11.42 18.65 -30.68
C GLN A 54 10.38 17.54 -30.46
N GLU A 55 10.22 16.69 -31.47
CA GLU A 55 9.43 15.46 -31.38
C GLU A 55 10.02 14.59 -30.26
N ARG A 56 9.46 14.73 -29.06
CA ARG A 56 9.82 13.91 -27.90
C ARG A 56 9.00 12.64 -27.95
N TYR A 57 9.66 11.50 -27.73
CA TYR A 57 8.93 10.25 -27.52
C TYR A 57 8.07 10.38 -26.25
N ARG A 58 6.76 10.43 -26.41
CA ARG A 58 5.76 10.44 -25.32
C ARG A 58 4.44 9.84 -25.81
N LEU A 59 3.71 9.20 -24.89
CA LEU A 59 2.30 8.90 -25.11
C LEU A 59 1.48 10.16 -24.80
N ASP A 60 0.56 10.53 -25.68
CA ASP A 60 -0.34 11.65 -25.47
C ASP A 60 -1.78 11.24 -25.78
N TRP A 61 -2.74 11.80 -25.03
CA TRP A 61 -4.16 11.53 -25.21
C TRP A 61 -5.02 12.70 -24.68
N PRO A 62 -6.23 12.92 -25.22
CA PRO A 62 -7.19 13.86 -24.66
C PRO A 62 -7.50 13.55 -23.19
N GLY A 63 -7.35 14.53 -22.30
CA GLY A 63 -7.60 14.35 -20.86
C GLY A 63 -6.36 14.09 -20.00
N LYS A 64 -5.18 13.80 -20.60
CA LYS A 64 -3.93 13.54 -19.86
C LYS A 64 -3.59 14.60 -18.82
N ARG A 65 -3.75 15.89 -19.16
CA ARG A 65 -3.46 17.01 -18.27
C ARG A 65 -4.40 17.05 -17.06
N ALA A 66 -5.69 16.81 -17.29
CA ALA A 66 -6.69 16.73 -16.23
C ALA A 66 -6.41 15.53 -15.32
N ALA A 67 -6.13 14.36 -15.88
CA ALA A 67 -5.74 13.16 -15.15
C ALA A 67 -4.48 13.38 -14.29
N ALA A 68 -3.48 14.09 -14.80
CA ALA A 68 -2.27 14.42 -14.05
C ALA A 68 -2.53 15.38 -12.87
N PHE A 69 -3.49 16.31 -13.03
CA PHE A 69 -3.94 17.24 -11.99
C PHE A 69 -4.79 16.54 -10.94
N ALA A 70 -5.67 15.61 -11.35
CA ALA A 70 -6.55 14.87 -10.46
C ALA A 70 -5.77 14.16 -9.34
N ALA A 71 -4.58 13.62 -9.61
CA ALA A 71 -3.73 13.01 -8.60
C ALA A 71 -3.22 13.99 -7.52
N ASN A 72 -3.04 15.26 -7.88
CA ASN A 72 -2.52 16.30 -6.98
C ASN A 72 -3.64 17.14 -6.34
N ALA A 73 -4.86 17.04 -6.88
CA ALA A 73 -5.98 17.84 -6.40
C ALA A 73 -6.32 17.46 -4.94
N PRO A 74 -6.49 18.46 -4.05
CA PRO A 74 -6.83 18.20 -2.65
C PRO A 74 -8.17 17.46 -2.56
N ILE A 75 -8.30 16.64 -1.52
CA ILE A 75 -9.51 15.87 -1.26
C ILE A 75 -10.19 16.35 0.03
N ALA A 76 -11.50 16.59 -0.05
CA ALA A 76 -12.34 16.98 1.09
C ALA A 76 -13.25 15.81 1.57
N LYS A 77 -12.66 14.62 1.69
CA LYS A 77 -13.32 13.39 2.16
C LYS A 77 -12.61 12.86 3.41
N THR A 78 -13.17 11.83 4.02
CA THR A 78 -12.61 11.14 5.18
C THR A 78 -12.85 9.63 5.08
N LEU A 79 -12.27 8.87 6.01
CA LEU A 79 -12.50 7.43 6.15
C LEU A 79 -13.25 7.16 7.45
N ARG A 80 -14.45 6.60 7.33
CA ARG A 80 -15.29 6.23 8.47
C ARG A 80 -15.13 4.77 8.84
N PRO A 81 -14.84 4.43 10.10
CA PRO A 81 -14.77 3.05 10.54
C PRO A 81 -16.15 2.38 10.60
N VAL A 82 -16.22 1.11 10.19
CA VAL A 82 -17.44 0.30 10.23
C VAL A 82 -17.17 -0.96 11.04
N ARG A 83 -17.40 -0.88 12.35
CA ARG A 83 -17.00 -1.93 13.30
C ARG A 83 -17.77 -3.24 13.09
N GLU A 84 -19.04 -3.16 12.70
CA GLU A 84 -19.95 -4.31 12.52
C GLU A 84 -19.59 -5.18 11.30
N GLU A 85 -18.79 -4.64 10.38
CA GLU A 85 -18.30 -5.36 9.20
C GLU A 85 -16.83 -5.77 9.31
N SER A 86 -16.16 -5.28 10.35
CA SER A 86 -14.75 -5.53 10.62
C SER A 86 -14.55 -6.85 11.36
N VAL A 87 -13.34 -7.39 11.25
CA VAL A 87 -12.91 -8.59 11.97
C VAL A 87 -11.69 -8.23 12.82
N ASN A 88 -11.76 -8.46 14.12
CA ASN A 88 -10.70 -8.08 15.09
C ASN A 88 -10.32 -6.59 15.01
N PHE A 89 -11.33 -5.71 14.94
CA PHE A 89 -11.14 -4.28 14.70
C PHE A 89 -10.04 -3.64 15.55
N ASP A 90 -10.02 -3.90 16.85
CA ASP A 90 -9.09 -3.22 17.77
C ASP A 90 -7.63 -3.64 17.61
N THR A 91 -7.35 -4.83 17.08
CA THR A 91 -6.00 -5.41 17.06
C THR A 91 -5.44 -5.67 15.67
N THR A 92 -6.29 -5.76 14.65
CA THR A 92 -5.86 -6.10 13.29
C THR A 92 -5.02 -5.01 12.66
N ARG A 93 -4.00 -5.43 11.90
CA ARG A 93 -3.12 -4.58 11.12
C ARG A 93 -3.53 -4.50 9.64
N ASN A 94 -4.73 -4.96 9.28
CA ASN A 94 -5.22 -5.00 7.92
C ASN A 94 -6.38 -4.04 7.68
N LEU A 95 -6.48 -3.50 6.46
CA LEU A 95 -7.55 -2.59 6.04
C LEU A 95 -8.30 -3.10 4.82
N PHE A 96 -9.61 -2.95 4.86
CA PHE A 96 -10.49 -3.00 3.69
C PHE A 96 -11.18 -1.63 3.55
N ILE A 97 -10.98 -0.96 2.43
CA ILE A 97 -11.57 0.36 2.16
C ILE A 97 -12.64 0.22 1.09
N GLU A 98 -13.85 0.63 1.44
CA GLU A 98 -15.00 0.68 0.57
C GLU A 98 -15.17 2.10 0.03
N GLY A 99 -15.07 2.26 -1.28
CA GLY A 99 -15.18 3.56 -1.95
C GLY A 99 -14.35 3.64 -3.22
N ASP A 100 -14.33 4.82 -3.84
CA ASP A 100 -13.45 5.07 -4.97
C ASP A 100 -11.98 4.97 -4.55
N ASN A 101 -11.20 4.22 -5.33
CA ASN A 101 -9.81 3.94 -5.03
C ASN A 101 -8.89 5.16 -5.24
N LEU A 102 -9.21 6.10 -6.14
CA LEU A 102 -8.44 7.34 -6.27
C LEU A 102 -8.60 8.20 -5.01
N ASP A 103 -9.83 8.31 -4.49
CA ASP A 103 -10.09 9.02 -3.24
C ASP A 103 -9.41 8.36 -2.04
N ALA A 104 -9.53 7.03 -1.92
CA ALA A 104 -8.88 6.27 -0.87
C ALA A 104 -7.34 6.43 -0.91
N LEU A 105 -6.73 6.35 -2.09
CA LEU A 105 -5.29 6.55 -2.26
C LEU A 105 -4.84 7.94 -1.84
N LYS A 106 -5.62 8.99 -2.12
CA LYS A 106 -5.32 10.36 -1.66
C LYS A 106 -5.36 10.47 -0.14
N LEU A 107 -6.38 9.88 0.49
CA LEU A 107 -6.52 9.89 1.95
C LEU A 107 -5.39 9.11 2.64
N LEU A 108 -4.95 7.99 2.07
CA LEU A 108 -3.89 7.17 2.64
C LEU A 108 -2.47 7.66 2.34
N GLN A 109 -2.31 8.62 1.42
CA GLN A 109 -1.01 8.95 0.84
C GLN A 109 0.03 9.31 1.91
N GLU A 110 -0.36 10.10 2.92
CA GLU A 110 0.54 10.55 3.97
C GLU A 110 0.91 9.43 4.95
N SER A 111 -0.09 8.67 5.42
CA SER A 111 0.11 7.60 6.39
C SER A 111 0.96 6.43 5.85
N TYR A 112 0.92 6.18 4.54
CA TYR A 112 1.54 5.01 3.90
C TYR A 112 2.60 5.36 2.84
N LEU A 113 3.13 6.58 2.86
CA LEU A 113 4.17 7.03 1.93
C LEU A 113 5.41 6.12 2.02
N GLY A 114 5.79 5.49 0.89
CA GLY A 114 6.97 4.62 0.82
C GLY A 114 6.93 3.36 1.71
N LYS A 115 5.77 2.93 2.21
CA LYS A 115 5.65 1.77 3.11
C LYS A 115 5.18 0.48 2.40
N VAL A 116 4.55 0.59 1.24
CA VAL A 116 3.92 -0.56 0.57
C VAL A 116 4.96 -1.41 -0.15
N LYS A 117 5.05 -2.70 0.18
CA LYS A 117 6.04 -3.62 -0.43
C LYS A 117 5.58 -4.14 -1.79
N LEU A 118 4.31 -4.54 -1.89
CA LEU A 118 3.73 -5.05 -3.13
C LEU A 118 2.44 -4.30 -3.42
N ILE A 119 2.32 -3.76 -4.62
CA ILE A 119 1.04 -3.32 -5.16
C ILE A 119 0.65 -4.30 -6.24
N TYR A 120 -0.50 -4.95 -6.09
CA TYR A 120 -1.11 -5.73 -7.16
C TYR A 120 -2.37 -5.02 -7.63
N ILE A 121 -2.57 -4.96 -8.94
CA ILE A 121 -3.82 -4.45 -9.50
C ILE A 121 -4.30 -5.32 -10.65
N ASP A 122 -5.62 -5.50 -10.67
CA ASP A 122 -6.37 -6.17 -11.73
C ASP A 122 -7.44 -5.20 -12.26
N PRO A 123 -7.03 -4.13 -12.97
CA PRO A 123 -7.97 -3.14 -13.48
C PRO A 123 -8.91 -3.77 -14.54
N PRO A 124 -10.05 -3.14 -14.86
CA PRO A 124 -10.86 -3.58 -15.98
C PRO A 124 -10.05 -3.56 -17.28
N TYR A 125 -10.14 -4.61 -18.10
CA TYR A 125 -9.30 -4.79 -19.30
C TYR A 125 -9.74 -4.00 -20.53
N ASN A 126 -10.83 -3.23 -20.42
CA ASN A 126 -11.34 -2.41 -21.52
C ASN A 126 -11.71 -3.24 -22.79
N THR A 127 -12.36 -4.39 -22.65
CA THR A 127 -12.68 -5.31 -23.78
C THR A 127 -14.00 -4.98 -24.50
N GLY A 128 -14.44 -3.72 -24.51
CA GLY A 128 -15.65 -3.25 -25.22
C GLY A 128 -17.01 -3.57 -24.57
N SER A 129 -17.12 -4.59 -23.72
CA SER A 129 -18.36 -4.93 -22.98
C SER A 129 -18.38 -4.48 -21.51
N ASP A 130 -17.22 -4.16 -20.95
CA ASP A 130 -16.99 -4.23 -19.49
C ASP A 130 -16.61 -2.88 -18.85
N PHE A 131 -16.47 -1.80 -19.61
CA PHE A 131 -15.97 -0.51 -19.07
C PHE A 131 -16.92 0.66 -19.35
N ILE A 132 -17.62 1.09 -18.30
CA ILE A 132 -18.18 2.44 -18.16
C ILE A 132 -17.69 2.93 -16.80
N TYR A 133 -16.65 3.76 -16.81
CA TYR A 133 -16.16 4.40 -15.60
C TYR A 133 -16.65 5.85 -15.63
N ASP A 134 -17.62 6.16 -14.78
CA ASP A 134 -18.14 7.51 -14.58
C ASP A 134 -17.22 8.21 -13.57
N ASP A 135 -16.19 8.92 -14.05
CA ASP A 135 -15.40 9.81 -13.20
C ASP A 135 -16.24 11.06 -12.93
N ASP A 136 -16.78 11.21 -11.71
CA ASP A 136 -17.71 12.28 -11.32
C ASP A 136 -17.02 13.66 -11.12
N PHE A 137 -15.85 13.84 -11.73
CA PHE A 137 -15.06 15.06 -11.62
C PHE A 137 -15.09 15.85 -12.94
N ALA A 138 -16.04 16.78 -12.98
CA ALA A 138 -16.09 17.99 -13.83
C ALA A 138 -16.91 17.99 -15.13
N GLU A 139 -17.72 16.98 -15.41
CA GLU A 139 -18.85 17.09 -16.35
C GLU A 139 -19.83 15.95 -16.04
N THR A 140 -21.13 16.24 -15.85
CA THR A 140 -22.08 15.14 -15.73
C THR A 140 -21.98 14.29 -17.00
N THR A 141 -22.01 12.95 -16.87
CA THR A 141 -21.95 12.03 -18.02
C THR A 141 -22.94 12.46 -19.11
N ASP A 142 -24.08 13.02 -18.71
CA ASP A 142 -25.09 13.57 -19.60
C ASP A 142 -24.67 14.84 -20.38
N GLU A 143 -24.04 15.83 -19.74
CA GLU A 143 -23.52 17.03 -20.43
C GLU A 143 -22.36 16.68 -21.38
N TYR A 144 -21.47 15.78 -20.97
CA TYR A 144 -20.40 15.29 -21.82
C TYR A 144 -20.94 14.52 -23.04
N LEU A 145 -21.95 13.66 -22.84
CA LEU A 145 -22.60 12.90 -23.92
C LEU A 145 -23.34 13.80 -24.92
N LEU A 146 -23.95 14.89 -24.45
CA LEU A 146 -24.58 15.91 -25.30
C LEU A 146 -23.53 16.68 -26.12
N ARG A 147 -22.46 17.17 -25.48
CA ARG A 147 -21.38 17.90 -26.17
C ARG A 147 -20.59 17.03 -27.15
N SER A 148 -20.45 15.75 -26.85
CA SER A 148 -19.75 14.78 -27.71
C SER A 148 -20.57 14.25 -28.89
N GLY A 149 -21.85 14.65 -29.00
CA GLY A 149 -22.77 14.21 -30.05
C GLY A 149 -23.24 12.76 -29.90
N GLN A 150 -23.11 12.19 -28.70
CA GLN A 150 -23.47 10.80 -28.39
C GLN A 150 -24.88 10.67 -27.79
N LYS A 151 -25.53 11.79 -27.46
CA LYS A 151 -26.97 11.89 -27.17
C LYS A 151 -27.61 12.91 -28.13
N ASN A 152 -28.83 12.61 -28.58
CA ASN A 152 -29.70 13.62 -29.20
C ASN A 152 -30.31 14.54 -28.15
N ASP A 153 -30.90 15.66 -28.61
CA ASP A 153 -31.64 16.63 -27.78
C ASP A 153 -32.79 16.00 -26.95
N ASP A 154 -33.25 14.80 -27.32
CA ASP A 154 -34.26 14.01 -26.60
C ASP A 154 -33.67 13.05 -25.52
N GLY A 155 -32.37 13.13 -25.23
CA GLY A 155 -31.70 12.35 -24.18
C GLY A 155 -31.39 10.88 -24.52
N LEU A 156 -31.72 10.43 -25.73
CA LEU A 156 -31.45 9.07 -26.21
C LEU A 156 -30.00 8.93 -26.69
N ARG A 157 -29.27 7.93 -26.15
CA ARG A 157 -27.91 7.56 -26.59
C ARG A 157 -27.94 7.07 -28.04
N LEU A 158 -27.14 7.69 -28.91
CA LEU A 158 -27.16 7.44 -30.35
C LEU A 158 -26.35 6.23 -30.81
N THR A 159 -25.43 5.69 -30.02
CA THR A 159 -24.74 4.41 -30.31
C THR A 159 -24.07 3.87 -29.05
N ALA A 160 -23.99 2.54 -28.94
CA ALA A 160 -23.06 1.88 -28.02
C ALA A 160 -21.62 2.21 -28.45
N ASN A 161 -20.75 2.55 -27.50
CA ASN A 161 -19.33 2.81 -27.77
C ASN A 161 -18.74 1.65 -28.57
N SER A 162 -18.45 1.87 -29.86
CA SER A 162 -17.75 0.88 -30.66
C SER A 162 -16.27 0.84 -30.26
N GLU A 163 -15.67 -0.35 -30.24
CA GLU A 163 -14.23 -0.58 -29.99
C GLU A 163 -13.29 0.28 -30.88
N SER A 164 -13.81 0.84 -31.98
CA SER A 164 -13.12 1.73 -32.90
C SER A 164 -13.05 3.20 -32.47
N ASN A 165 -13.66 3.60 -31.35
CA ASN A 165 -13.63 4.97 -30.88
C ASN A 165 -12.34 5.24 -30.09
N GLY A 166 -11.39 6.01 -30.63
CA GLY A 166 -10.12 6.32 -29.98
C GLY A 166 -10.23 7.01 -28.60
N ARG A 167 -11.43 7.49 -28.22
CA ARG A 167 -11.71 8.01 -26.88
C ARG A 167 -11.73 6.92 -25.80
N PHE A 168 -12.05 5.68 -26.16
CA PHE A 168 -12.15 4.56 -25.23
C PHE A 168 -10.84 4.23 -24.51
N HIS A 169 -9.71 4.26 -25.24
CA HIS A 169 -8.37 4.15 -24.64
C HIS A 169 -8.01 5.38 -23.81
N SER A 170 -8.46 6.56 -24.22
CA SER A 170 -8.17 7.83 -23.53
C SER A 170 -8.84 7.89 -22.16
N ASP A 171 -10.06 7.37 -22.05
CA ASP A 171 -10.83 7.33 -20.81
C ASP A 171 -10.19 6.35 -19.82
N TRP A 172 -9.84 5.15 -20.27
CA TRP A 172 -9.13 4.16 -19.45
C TRP A 172 -7.79 4.69 -18.94
N LEU A 173 -7.00 5.34 -19.81
CA LEU A 173 -5.74 5.98 -19.42
C LEU A 173 -5.96 7.12 -18.42
N SER A 174 -7.03 7.91 -18.59
CA SER A 174 -7.36 9.00 -17.68
C SER A 174 -7.77 8.51 -16.30
N MET A 175 -8.45 7.36 -16.20
CA MET A 175 -8.72 6.67 -14.94
C MET A 175 -7.43 6.13 -14.31
N MET A 176 -6.58 5.43 -15.07
CA MET A 176 -5.41 4.73 -14.53
C MET A 176 -4.25 5.65 -14.15
N TYR A 177 -4.02 6.73 -14.91
CA TYR A 177 -2.87 7.61 -14.71
C TYR A 177 -2.75 8.20 -13.29
N PRO A 178 -3.79 8.83 -12.70
CA PRO A 178 -3.68 9.39 -11.36
C PRO A 178 -3.48 8.32 -10.28
N ARG A 179 -4.13 7.16 -10.43
CA ARG A 179 -4.01 6.02 -9.52
C ARG A 179 -2.59 5.47 -9.51
N LEU A 180 -2.01 5.23 -10.69
CA LEU A 180 -0.62 4.76 -10.81
C LEU A 180 0.39 5.77 -10.26
N LYS A 181 0.12 7.08 -10.44
CA LYS A 181 0.97 8.15 -9.90
C LYS A 181 0.97 8.15 -8.37
N LEU A 182 -0.19 7.99 -7.72
CA LEU A 182 -0.29 7.86 -6.26
C LEU A 182 0.29 6.55 -5.75
N ALA A 183 -0.02 5.42 -6.42
CA ALA A 183 0.52 4.10 -6.12
C ALA A 183 2.07 4.11 -6.09
N ARG A 184 2.68 4.79 -7.07
CA ARG A 184 4.14 4.98 -7.11
C ARG A 184 4.66 5.61 -5.82
N SER A 185 3.98 6.61 -5.26
CA SER A 185 4.42 7.33 -4.05
C SER A 185 4.34 6.48 -2.77
N MET A 186 3.36 5.58 -2.69
CA MET A 186 3.17 4.67 -1.55
C MET A 186 4.16 3.49 -1.57
N LEU A 187 4.69 3.15 -2.75
CA LEU A 187 5.58 2.02 -2.94
C LEU A 187 6.93 2.24 -2.23
N HIS A 188 7.33 1.29 -1.40
CA HIS A 188 8.65 1.21 -0.76
C HIS A 188 9.76 1.22 -1.81
N GLU A 189 10.97 1.68 -1.46
CA GLU A 189 12.13 1.73 -2.37
C GLU A 189 12.45 0.37 -3.03
N GLN A 190 12.28 -0.71 -2.27
CA GLN A 190 12.41 -2.10 -2.71
C GLN A 190 11.06 -2.74 -3.09
N GLY A 191 10.02 -1.93 -3.30
CA GLY A 191 8.67 -2.39 -3.60
C GLY A 191 8.44 -2.64 -5.08
N VAL A 192 7.44 -3.45 -5.39
CA VAL A 192 7.09 -3.86 -6.75
C VAL A 192 5.61 -3.61 -7.02
N LEU A 193 5.31 -3.03 -8.18
CA LEU A 193 3.99 -2.93 -8.77
C LEU A 193 3.80 -4.07 -9.79
N LEU A 194 2.73 -4.83 -9.63
CA LEU A 194 2.28 -5.88 -10.53
C LEU A 194 0.91 -5.51 -11.11
N VAL A 195 0.79 -5.47 -12.43
CA VAL A 195 -0.45 -5.08 -13.12
C VAL A 195 -0.90 -6.18 -14.07
N SER A 196 -2.02 -6.81 -13.78
CA SER A 196 -2.69 -7.75 -14.71
C SER A 196 -3.36 -6.99 -15.84
N ILE A 197 -3.19 -7.45 -17.07
CA ILE A 197 -3.79 -6.84 -18.26
C ILE A 197 -3.88 -7.84 -19.42
N ASP A 198 -4.85 -7.66 -20.32
CA ASP A 198 -4.93 -8.40 -21.59
C ASP A 198 -4.10 -7.72 -22.70
N ASP A 199 -4.30 -8.13 -23.95
CA ASP A 199 -3.62 -7.55 -25.10
C ASP A 199 -4.11 -6.13 -25.48
N THR A 200 -5.29 -5.71 -25.03
CA THR A 200 -5.95 -4.47 -25.47
C THR A 200 -5.20 -3.23 -24.98
N GLU A 201 -4.95 -3.12 -23.69
CA GLU A 201 -4.33 -1.93 -23.08
C GLU A 201 -2.86 -2.11 -22.67
N MET A 202 -2.27 -3.30 -22.87
CA MET A 202 -0.90 -3.61 -22.44
C MET A 202 0.13 -2.58 -22.92
N ALA A 203 0.06 -2.19 -24.20
CA ALA A 203 1.02 -1.27 -24.80
C ALA A 203 0.88 0.14 -24.20
N ALA A 204 -0.34 0.64 -24.04
CA ALA A 204 -0.61 1.96 -23.49
C ALA A 204 -0.23 2.04 -22.01
N LEU A 205 -0.61 1.02 -21.22
CA LEU A 205 -0.20 0.88 -19.83
C LEU A 205 1.33 0.86 -19.68
N ARG A 206 2.03 0.11 -20.55
CA ARG A 206 3.49 0.06 -20.53
C ARG A 206 4.11 1.44 -20.71
N MET A 207 3.60 2.23 -21.64
CA MET A 207 4.09 3.60 -21.88
C MET A 207 3.81 4.53 -20.69
N VAL A 208 2.62 4.44 -20.08
CA VAL A 208 2.28 5.23 -18.88
C VAL A 208 3.20 4.88 -17.71
N VAL A 209 3.45 3.60 -17.47
CA VAL A 209 4.30 3.17 -16.37
C VAL A 209 5.77 3.57 -16.63
N ASP A 210 6.25 3.45 -17.87
CA ASP A 210 7.58 3.94 -18.26
C ASP A 210 7.74 5.46 -18.01
N GLU A 211 6.67 6.24 -18.21
CA GLU A 211 6.64 7.67 -17.91
C GLU A 211 6.66 7.97 -16.40
N LEU A 212 5.83 7.26 -15.62
CA LEU A 212 5.68 7.52 -14.18
C LEU A 212 6.83 6.97 -13.34
N PHE A 213 7.30 5.74 -13.63
CA PHE A 213 8.32 5.04 -12.86
C PHE A 213 9.71 5.18 -13.48
N GLY A 214 9.80 5.59 -14.75
CA GLY A 214 11.02 5.56 -15.54
C GLY A 214 11.25 4.19 -16.18
N ARG A 215 11.75 4.18 -17.42
CA ARG A 215 12.03 2.95 -18.19
C ARG A 215 12.97 1.97 -17.49
N GLY A 216 13.91 2.48 -16.68
CA GLY A 216 14.86 1.66 -15.93
C GLY A 216 14.23 0.82 -14.82
N SER A 217 13.03 1.19 -14.37
CA SER A 217 12.31 0.52 -13.29
C SER A 217 11.56 -0.73 -13.74
N TYR A 218 11.51 -1.00 -15.05
CA TYR A 218 10.80 -2.14 -15.61
C TYR A 218 11.56 -3.45 -15.39
N ILE A 219 10.96 -4.39 -14.66
CA ILE A 219 11.55 -5.71 -14.37
C ILE A 219 11.32 -6.67 -15.54
N GLY A 220 10.07 -6.74 -16.03
CA GLY A 220 9.68 -7.69 -17.07
C GLY A 220 8.18 -7.87 -17.20
N THR A 221 7.75 -8.67 -18.19
CA THR A 221 6.37 -9.15 -18.31
C THR A 221 6.31 -10.61 -17.89
N LEU A 222 5.40 -10.93 -16.99
CA LEU A 222 4.99 -12.31 -16.73
C LEU A 222 3.80 -12.65 -17.63
N ILE A 223 3.75 -13.89 -18.09
CA ILE A 223 2.65 -14.46 -18.85
C ILE A 223 1.85 -15.34 -17.91
N HIS A 224 0.59 -15.01 -17.69
CA HIS A 224 -0.34 -15.83 -16.94
C HIS A 224 -1.13 -16.71 -17.92
N GLN A 225 -0.79 -18.00 -17.97
CA GLN A 225 -1.49 -18.96 -18.83
C GLN A 225 -2.85 -19.33 -18.22
N ARG A 226 -3.89 -18.57 -18.55
CA ARG A 226 -5.25 -18.74 -18.01
C ARG A 226 -6.03 -19.94 -18.57
N ALA A 227 -5.69 -20.43 -19.76
CA ALA A 227 -6.40 -21.54 -20.41
C ALA A 227 -5.44 -22.51 -21.12
N LYS A 228 -5.84 -23.80 -21.20
CA LYS A 228 -5.10 -24.86 -21.93
C LYS A 228 -5.52 -25.00 -23.40
N GLY A 229 -6.62 -24.39 -23.82
CA GLY A 229 -7.14 -24.48 -25.20
C GLY A 229 -8.40 -23.63 -25.42
N GLY A 230 -8.82 -23.48 -26.68
CA GLY A 230 -9.99 -22.70 -27.08
C GLY A 230 -10.53 -23.21 -28.41
N GLY A 231 -11.50 -24.11 -28.35
CA GLY A 231 -11.84 -25.03 -29.45
C GLY A 231 -12.37 -24.39 -30.74
N ASN A 232 -12.71 -23.11 -30.75
CA ASN A 232 -13.32 -22.42 -31.91
C ASN A 232 -12.66 -21.06 -32.23
N ALA A 233 -11.42 -20.82 -31.79
CA ALA A 233 -10.74 -19.57 -32.12
C ALA A 233 -10.48 -19.48 -33.63
N LYS A 234 -10.97 -18.41 -34.28
CA LYS A 234 -10.88 -18.24 -35.74
C LYS A 234 -9.45 -18.12 -36.28
N HIS A 235 -8.56 -17.51 -35.49
CA HIS A 235 -7.18 -17.22 -35.90
C HIS A 235 -6.16 -17.85 -34.95
N LEU A 236 -6.22 -17.49 -33.66
CA LEU A 236 -5.34 -18.02 -32.62
C LEU A 236 -6.08 -18.11 -31.29
N VAL A 237 -5.74 -19.14 -30.51
CA VAL A 237 -6.26 -19.30 -29.16
C VAL A 237 -5.52 -18.33 -28.23
N ARG A 238 -6.22 -17.29 -27.77
CA ARG A 238 -5.72 -16.39 -26.71
C ARG A 238 -5.88 -17.09 -25.36
N GLY A 239 -4.84 -17.83 -24.97
CA GLY A 239 -4.83 -18.65 -23.75
C GLY A 239 -4.12 -18.01 -22.55
N HIS A 240 -3.66 -16.77 -22.68
CA HIS A 240 -2.87 -16.09 -21.67
C HIS A 240 -3.20 -14.60 -21.56
N ASP A 241 -2.92 -14.06 -20.38
CA ASP A 241 -2.89 -12.63 -20.09
C ASP A 241 -1.48 -12.23 -19.66
N TYR A 242 -1.25 -10.94 -19.47
CA TYR A 242 0.03 -10.36 -19.09
C TYR A 242 -0.02 -9.82 -17.65
N ILE A 243 1.12 -9.87 -16.97
CA ILE A 243 1.34 -9.18 -15.71
C ILE A 243 2.62 -8.35 -15.85
N LEU A 244 2.50 -7.04 -15.91
CA LEU A 244 3.66 -6.15 -15.96
C LEU A 244 4.27 -6.03 -14.56
N ALA A 245 5.58 -6.24 -14.44
CA ALA A 245 6.31 -6.13 -13.18
C ALA A 245 7.26 -4.93 -13.19
N ILE A 246 7.07 -4.00 -12.26
CA ILE A 246 7.77 -2.72 -12.19
C ILE A 246 8.26 -2.48 -10.78
N ALA A 247 9.55 -2.19 -10.62
CA ALA A 247 10.15 -1.81 -9.34
C ALA A 247 9.89 -0.33 -9.03
N ARG A 248 9.91 0.04 -7.74
CA ARG A 248 10.12 1.45 -7.37
C ARG A 248 11.53 1.91 -7.76
N ASP A 249 12.53 1.11 -7.36
CA ASP A 249 13.92 1.22 -7.79
C ASP A 249 14.45 -0.20 -8.07
N ILE A 250 14.71 -0.49 -9.34
CA ILE A 250 15.15 -1.82 -9.76
C ILE A 250 16.49 -2.24 -9.15
N SER A 251 17.35 -1.28 -8.79
CA SER A 251 18.67 -1.54 -8.24
C SER A 251 18.62 -2.07 -6.80
N LEU A 252 17.51 -1.78 -6.10
CA LEU A 252 17.29 -2.16 -4.70
C LEU A 252 16.39 -3.41 -4.59
N VAL A 253 15.61 -3.71 -5.62
CA VAL A 253 14.69 -4.87 -5.60
C VAL A 253 15.46 -6.19 -5.70
N PRO A 254 15.35 -7.09 -4.69
CA PRO A 254 15.94 -8.41 -4.79
C PRO A 254 15.26 -9.24 -5.89
N PRO A 255 15.93 -10.27 -6.43
CA PRO A 255 15.30 -11.13 -7.43
C PRO A 255 13.97 -11.69 -6.92
N LEU A 256 12.92 -11.56 -7.74
CA LEU A 256 11.63 -12.20 -7.48
C LEU A 256 11.84 -13.71 -7.40
N ARG A 257 11.48 -14.31 -6.27
CA ARG A 257 11.79 -15.71 -5.95
C ARG A 257 10.53 -16.57 -5.89
N ARG A 258 10.71 -17.88 -6.02
CA ARG A 258 9.71 -18.91 -5.76
C ARG A 258 10.40 -20.08 -5.07
N ASP A 259 9.62 -20.97 -4.48
CA ASP A 259 10.18 -22.21 -3.97
C ASP A 259 10.87 -23.02 -5.07
N LYS A 260 12.04 -23.55 -4.73
CA LYS A 260 12.76 -24.43 -5.65
C LYS A 260 12.06 -25.77 -5.67
N VAL A 261 11.55 -26.15 -6.83
CA VAL A 261 11.15 -27.54 -7.07
C VAL A 261 12.43 -28.36 -6.99
N VAL A 262 12.51 -29.23 -5.99
CA VAL A 262 13.69 -30.07 -5.74
C VAL A 262 13.84 -31.07 -6.88
N GLN A 263 14.73 -30.76 -7.80
CA GLN A 263 15.15 -31.63 -8.89
C GLN A 263 16.67 -31.75 -8.80
N GLY A 264 17.18 -32.96 -8.55
CA GLY A 264 18.62 -33.20 -8.43
C GLY A 264 18.97 -34.12 -7.26
N ARG A 265 20.27 -34.21 -6.98
CA ARG A 265 20.81 -35.03 -5.89
C ARG A 265 20.56 -34.37 -4.54
N THR A 266 20.03 -35.13 -3.59
CA THR A 266 19.83 -34.68 -2.20
C THR A 266 20.64 -35.54 -1.24
N GLU A 267 20.91 -35.00 -0.06
CA GLU A 267 21.62 -35.67 1.02
C GLU A 267 21.04 -35.23 2.37
N VAL A 268 20.89 -36.15 3.32
CA VAL A 268 20.45 -35.83 4.68
C VAL A 268 21.67 -35.79 5.58
N ILE A 269 21.90 -34.65 6.23
CA ILE A 269 23.01 -34.44 7.17
C ILE A 269 22.40 -33.92 8.46
N ASP A 270 22.65 -34.62 9.57
CA ASP A 270 22.14 -34.28 10.90
C ASP A 270 20.61 -34.02 10.94
N GLY A 271 19.86 -34.79 10.15
CA GLY A 271 18.40 -34.67 10.03
C GLY A 271 17.91 -33.56 9.10
N VAL A 272 18.80 -32.76 8.51
CA VAL A 272 18.45 -31.70 7.55
C VAL A 272 18.64 -32.20 6.12
N LEU A 273 17.63 -32.02 5.28
CA LEU A 273 17.69 -32.37 3.86
C LEU A 273 18.36 -31.25 3.06
N TYR A 274 19.50 -31.56 2.44
CA TYR A 274 20.24 -30.66 1.57
C TYR A 274 20.05 -31.02 0.10
N LEU A 275 19.90 -29.99 -0.73
CA LEU A 275 20.09 -30.10 -2.17
C LEU A 275 21.58 -29.92 -2.50
N ILE A 276 22.13 -30.84 -3.28
CA ILE A 276 23.50 -30.75 -3.79
C ILE A 276 23.45 -30.14 -5.19
N ASP A 277 24.04 -28.96 -5.32
CA ASP A 277 24.32 -28.32 -6.60
C ASP A 277 25.75 -28.65 -7.00
N ASP A 278 25.92 -29.54 -7.99
CA ASP A 278 27.22 -30.00 -8.50
C ASP A 278 27.59 -29.35 -9.84
N ASP A 279 26.84 -28.32 -10.27
CA ASP A 279 27.05 -27.56 -11.50
C ASP A 279 27.36 -26.08 -11.18
N VAL A 280 28.08 -25.86 -10.07
CA VAL A 280 28.43 -24.52 -9.53
C VAL A 280 29.29 -23.73 -10.51
N LEU A 281 30.21 -24.41 -11.19
CA LEU A 281 31.18 -23.78 -12.09
C LEU A 281 31.29 -24.56 -13.40
N ARG A 282 31.16 -23.87 -14.53
CA ARG A 282 31.29 -24.43 -15.88
C ARG A 282 32.50 -23.87 -16.61
N LYS A 283 33.13 -24.67 -17.48
CA LYS A 283 34.32 -24.25 -18.26
C LYS A 283 34.04 -23.00 -19.09
N THR A 284 33.02 -23.08 -19.94
CA THR A 284 32.50 -22.00 -20.78
C THR A 284 30.98 -21.94 -20.67
N PHE A 285 30.35 -20.84 -21.09
CA PHE A 285 28.88 -20.71 -21.16
C PHE A 285 28.43 -20.95 -22.62
N GLY A 286 27.57 -21.93 -22.90
CA GLY A 286 27.08 -22.15 -24.27
C GLY A 286 26.76 -23.60 -24.62
N LYS A 287 26.99 -23.97 -25.90
CA LYS A 287 26.77 -25.32 -26.44
C LYS A 287 27.91 -26.25 -26.03
N TYR A 288 27.57 -27.38 -25.43
CA TYR A 288 28.49 -28.47 -25.13
C TYR A 288 28.23 -29.61 -26.12
N GLU A 289 29.28 -30.34 -26.48
CA GLU A 289 29.10 -31.58 -27.22
C GLU A 289 28.42 -32.61 -26.31
N THR A 290 27.43 -33.32 -26.84
CA THR A 290 26.70 -34.33 -26.09
C THR A 290 27.67 -35.37 -25.54
N GLY A 291 27.70 -35.54 -24.21
CA GLY A 291 28.61 -36.47 -23.52
C GLY A 291 29.94 -35.86 -23.06
N SER A 292 30.23 -34.60 -23.38
CA SER A 292 31.39 -33.88 -22.83
C SER A 292 31.13 -33.36 -21.41
N GLU A 293 32.17 -33.36 -20.58
CA GLU A 293 32.08 -32.77 -19.24
C GLU A 293 32.04 -31.25 -19.33
N ARG A 294 30.88 -30.68 -18.97
CA ARG A 294 30.62 -29.24 -19.05
C ARG A 294 31.10 -28.48 -17.82
N ARG A 295 31.24 -29.16 -16.68
CA ARG A 295 31.68 -28.58 -15.41
C ARG A 295 33.17 -28.27 -15.49
N CYS A 296 33.57 -27.21 -14.79
CA CYS A 296 34.97 -26.92 -14.54
C CYS A 296 35.36 -27.72 -13.28
N LEU A 297 36.21 -28.73 -13.44
CA LEU A 297 36.75 -29.44 -12.29
C LEU A 297 37.68 -28.50 -11.51
N TYR A 298 37.86 -28.79 -10.22
CA TYR A 298 38.65 -27.96 -9.32
C TYR A 298 40.09 -27.74 -9.80
N GLU A 299 40.69 -28.78 -10.35
CA GLU A 299 42.03 -28.78 -10.94
C GLU A 299 42.13 -27.87 -12.17
N GLU A 300 41.01 -27.66 -12.87
CA GLU A 300 40.92 -26.90 -14.12
C GLU A 300 40.60 -25.42 -13.88
N VAL A 301 40.23 -25.01 -12.66
CA VAL A 301 39.78 -23.63 -12.37
C VAL A 301 40.84 -22.58 -12.70
N LEU A 302 42.11 -22.87 -12.39
CA LEU A 302 43.21 -21.93 -12.66
C LEU A 302 43.35 -21.68 -14.17
N GLU A 303 43.24 -22.74 -14.98
CA GLU A 303 43.36 -22.67 -16.43
C GLU A 303 42.16 -21.94 -17.07
N TYR A 304 40.94 -22.30 -16.70
CA TYR A 304 39.73 -21.80 -17.38
C TYR A 304 39.17 -20.50 -16.79
N LYS A 305 39.43 -20.19 -15.52
CA LYS A 305 38.87 -19.02 -14.81
C LYS A 305 39.92 -18.06 -14.27
N GLY A 306 41.19 -18.46 -14.25
CA GLY A 306 42.28 -17.63 -13.74
C GLY A 306 42.43 -17.64 -12.23
N GLU A 307 43.49 -16.99 -11.77
CA GLU A 307 43.97 -17.09 -10.39
C GLU A 307 43.03 -16.44 -9.36
N ALA A 308 42.38 -15.33 -9.71
CA ALA A 308 41.44 -14.65 -8.83
C ALA A 308 40.26 -15.55 -8.44
N LYS A 309 39.67 -16.26 -9.42
CA LYS A 309 38.56 -17.17 -9.16
C LYS A 309 39.02 -18.43 -8.43
N LYS A 310 40.24 -18.93 -8.69
CA LYS A 310 40.80 -20.06 -7.92
C LYS A 310 40.91 -19.72 -6.43
N ARG A 311 41.42 -18.53 -6.08
CA ARG A 311 41.50 -18.06 -4.68
C ARG A 311 40.13 -17.92 -4.02
N GLU A 312 39.12 -17.46 -4.75
CA GLU A 312 37.73 -17.38 -4.27
C GLU A 312 37.19 -18.78 -3.93
N ILE A 313 37.34 -19.74 -4.84
CA ILE A 313 36.91 -21.13 -4.61
C ILE A 313 37.65 -21.76 -3.44
N ASP A 314 38.96 -21.49 -3.29
CA ASP A 314 39.74 -22.02 -2.16
C ASP A 314 39.28 -21.45 -0.83
N ALA A 315 38.96 -20.15 -0.79
CA ALA A 315 38.38 -19.50 0.38
C ALA A 315 37.00 -20.07 0.73
N ASP A 316 36.14 -20.30 -0.27
CA ASP A 316 34.81 -20.88 -0.09
C ASP A 316 34.86 -22.35 0.39
N ILE A 317 35.80 -23.14 -0.11
CA ILE A 317 36.05 -24.50 0.37
C ILE A 317 36.56 -24.46 1.82
N ALA A 318 37.49 -23.56 2.15
CA ALA A 318 37.99 -23.39 3.51
C ALA A 318 36.91 -22.91 4.49
N ALA A 319 35.97 -22.08 4.02
CA ALA A 319 34.80 -21.64 4.78
C ALA A 319 33.69 -22.70 4.89
N GLY A 320 33.79 -23.81 4.14
CA GLY A 320 32.80 -24.88 4.12
C GLY A 320 31.54 -24.57 3.31
N THR A 321 31.51 -23.46 2.56
CA THR A 321 30.38 -23.10 1.68
C THR A 321 30.39 -23.93 0.40
N LEU A 322 31.57 -24.33 -0.06
CA LEU A 322 31.79 -25.28 -1.15
C LEU A 322 32.50 -26.54 -0.66
N PHE A 323 32.34 -27.63 -1.38
CA PHE A 323 33.04 -28.89 -1.11
C PHE A 323 33.34 -29.63 -2.41
N LEU A 324 34.29 -30.57 -2.33
CA LEU A 324 34.75 -31.34 -3.47
C LEU A 324 34.11 -32.73 -3.48
N ILE A 325 33.56 -33.11 -4.62
CA ILE A 325 33.04 -34.45 -4.88
C ILE A 325 34.00 -35.15 -5.85
N PRO A 326 34.54 -36.33 -5.52
CA PRO A 326 35.37 -37.11 -6.44
C PRO A 326 34.63 -37.38 -7.76
N TRP A 327 35.31 -37.15 -8.88
CA TRP A 327 34.77 -37.34 -10.23
C TRP A 327 35.83 -37.88 -11.19
N THR A 328 35.41 -38.36 -12.36
CA THR A 328 36.34 -38.81 -13.39
C THR A 328 37.18 -37.63 -13.88
N GLY A 329 38.49 -37.68 -13.63
CA GLY A 329 39.45 -36.65 -14.07
C GLY A 329 39.75 -35.55 -13.05
N GLY A 330 39.18 -35.59 -11.84
CA GLY A 330 39.42 -34.58 -10.81
C GLY A 330 38.30 -34.47 -9.79
N HIS A 331 38.00 -33.26 -9.35
CA HIS A 331 36.92 -33.00 -8.38
C HIS A 331 35.88 -32.01 -8.92
N VAL A 332 34.61 -32.38 -8.78
CA VAL A 332 33.51 -31.44 -9.02
C VAL A 332 33.35 -30.54 -7.81
N ILE A 333 33.26 -29.24 -8.06
CA ILE A 333 32.96 -28.24 -7.04
C ILE A 333 31.45 -28.23 -6.83
N ALA A 334 31.03 -28.54 -5.60
CA ALA A 334 29.63 -28.61 -5.24
C ALA A 334 29.29 -27.69 -4.07
N ARG A 335 28.00 -27.35 -3.97
CA ARG A 335 27.41 -26.57 -2.88
C ARG A 335 26.24 -27.32 -2.29
N ARG A 336 26.10 -27.26 -0.97
CA ARG A 336 24.92 -27.73 -0.25
C ARG A 336 24.01 -26.55 0.03
N THR A 337 22.72 -26.71 -0.16
CA THR A 337 21.71 -25.72 0.23
C THR A 337 20.58 -26.46 0.95
N PRO A 338 20.21 -26.07 2.18
CA PRO A 338 19.04 -26.65 2.83
C PRO A 338 17.83 -26.54 1.92
N VAL A 339 17.10 -27.63 1.71
CA VAL A 339 15.93 -27.64 0.81
C VAL A 339 14.90 -26.60 1.24
N ALA A 340 14.72 -26.40 2.55
CA ALA A 340 13.81 -25.41 3.12
C ALA A 340 14.15 -23.96 2.72
N GLU A 341 15.45 -23.67 2.49
CA GLU A 341 15.96 -22.35 2.12
C GLU A 341 16.18 -22.20 0.60
N ALA A 342 16.06 -23.29 -0.14
CA ALA A 342 16.33 -23.30 -1.56
C ALA A 342 15.21 -22.55 -2.32
N ARG A 343 15.56 -21.39 -2.88
CA ARG A 343 14.68 -20.60 -3.74
C ARG A 343 15.18 -20.62 -5.19
N SER A 344 14.25 -20.47 -6.12
CA SER A 344 14.54 -20.24 -7.55
C SER A 344 14.03 -18.86 -7.95
N LYS A 345 14.61 -18.28 -9.01
CA LYS A 345 14.02 -17.08 -9.63
C LYS A 345 12.62 -17.40 -10.16
N LEU A 346 11.70 -16.44 -10.03
CA LEU A 346 10.37 -16.54 -10.60
C LEU A 346 10.49 -16.69 -12.13
N TYR A 347 9.77 -17.66 -12.68
CA TYR A 347 9.77 -17.90 -14.11
C TYR A 347 8.73 -16.99 -14.78
N SER A 348 9.06 -16.44 -15.94
CA SER A 348 8.19 -15.47 -16.63
C SER A 348 6.91 -16.06 -17.19
N ILE A 349 6.71 -17.37 -17.15
CA ILE A 349 5.45 -18.01 -17.56
C ILE A 349 4.86 -18.73 -16.35
N ILE A 350 3.75 -18.21 -15.84
CA ILE A 350 3.01 -18.76 -14.71
C ILE A 350 1.83 -19.57 -15.24
N LYS A 351 1.82 -20.86 -14.90
CA LYS A 351 0.79 -21.80 -15.34
C LYS A 351 -0.24 -22.01 -14.23
N VAL A 352 -1.24 -21.15 -14.21
CA VAL A 352 -2.39 -21.18 -13.30
C VAL A 352 -3.62 -20.88 -14.12
N LEU A 353 -4.63 -21.75 -14.09
CA LEU A 353 -5.80 -21.60 -14.97
C LEU A 353 -6.89 -20.76 -14.30
N SER A 354 -7.67 -20.01 -15.09
CA SER A 354 -8.78 -19.23 -14.55
C SER A 354 -9.86 -20.08 -13.87
N GLU A 355 -10.05 -21.33 -14.31
CA GLU A 355 -10.99 -22.27 -13.67
C GLU A 355 -10.64 -22.55 -12.19
N GLU A 356 -9.35 -22.44 -11.82
CA GLU A 356 -8.92 -22.56 -10.43
C GLU A 356 -9.53 -21.45 -9.56
N GLY A 357 -9.71 -20.24 -10.11
CA GLY A 357 -10.34 -19.13 -9.37
C GLY A 357 -11.82 -19.37 -9.07
N SER A 358 -12.55 -20.00 -10.00
CA SER A 358 -13.95 -20.41 -9.75
C SER A 358 -14.02 -21.52 -8.70
N ALA A 359 -13.10 -22.49 -8.77
CA ALA A 359 -13.00 -23.56 -7.77
C ALA A 359 -12.61 -23.02 -6.38
N ASP A 360 -11.78 -21.97 -6.31
CA ASP A 360 -11.44 -21.31 -5.05
C ASP A 360 -12.67 -20.72 -4.37
N LEU A 361 -13.58 -20.08 -5.12
CA LEU A 361 -14.84 -19.57 -4.57
C LEU A 361 -15.77 -20.71 -4.14
N GLU A 362 -15.87 -21.78 -4.93
CA GLU A 362 -16.65 -22.98 -4.57
C GLU A 362 -16.15 -23.59 -3.26
N SER A 363 -14.83 -23.67 -3.05
CA SER A 363 -14.24 -24.17 -1.80
C SER A 363 -14.55 -23.34 -0.55
N LEU A 364 -15.05 -22.11 -0.75
CA LEU A 364 -15.49 -21.20 0.30
C LEU A 364 -17.02 -21.09 0.39
N ASP A 365 -17.76 -21.99 -0.26
CA ASP A 365 -19.24 -21.96 -0.36
C ASP A 365 -19.74 -20.65 -1.00
N MET A 366 -19.02 -20.17 -2.03
CA MET A 366 -19.30 -18.95 -2.79
C MET A 366 -19.34 -19.24 -4.31
N ALA A 367 -19.79 -20.43 -4.70
CA ALA A 367 -19.82 -20.84 -6.09
C ALA A 367 -20.68 -19.89 -6.94
N GLY A 368 -20.11 -19.37 -8.03
CA GLY A 368 -20.84 -18.56 -9.01
C GLY A 368 -21.23 -17.15 -8.57
N VAL A 369 -20.75 -16.64 -7.42
CA VAL A 369 -21.10 -15.28 -6.93
C VAL A 369 -20.36 -14.15 -7.65
N PHE A 370 -19.26 -14.44 -8.34
CA PHE A 370 -18.41 -13.44 -8.97
C PHE A 370 -17.88 -13.94 -10.32
N SER A 371 -17.83 -13.03 -11.31
CA SER A 371 -17.33 -13.34 -12.65
C SER A 371 -15.81 -13.21 -12.70
N TYR A 372 -15.13 -14.24 -13.22
CA TYR A 372 -13.68 -14.23 -13.49
C TYR A 372 -12.77 -13.90 -12.29
N PRO A 373 -12.96 -14.51 -11.10
CA PRO A 373 -12.03 -14.34 -9.99
C PRO A 373 -10.61 -14.77 -10.38
N LYS A 374 -9.60 -13.99 -10.00
CA LYS A 374 -8.20 -14.42 -10.17
C LYS A 374 -7.92 -15.63 -9.26
N PRO A 375 -7.16 -16.65 -9.70
CA PRO A 375 -6.86 -17.81 -8.87
C PRO A 375 -6.01 -17.46 -7.64
N ARG A 376 -6.33 -18.00 -6.47
CA ARG A 376 -5.58 -17.79 -5.21
C ARG A 376 -4.12 -18.22 -5.37
N ARG A 377 -3.85 -19.31 -6.10
CA ARG A 377 -2.51 -19.86 -6.29
C ARG A 377 -1.62 -18.93 -7.12
N LEU A 378 -2.20 -18.19 -8.06
CA LEU A 378 -1.48 -17.13 -8.77
C LEU A 378 -1.08 -16.04 -7.77
N MET A 379 -2.04 -15.55 -6.98
CA MET A 379 -1.80 -14.50 -5.99
C MET A 379 -0.76 -14.91 -4.95
N GLN A 380 -0.86 -16.14 -4.42
CA GLN A 380 0.11 -16.72 -3.49
C GLN A 380 1.54 -16.67 -4.06
N GLN A 381 1.73 -17.06 -5.32
CA GLN A 381 3.04 -17.01 -5.98
C GLN A 381 3.57 -15.58 -6.14
N LEU A 382 2.70 -14.62 -6.47
CA LEU A 382 3.10 -13.21 -6.63
C LEU A 382 3.46 -12.56 -5.28
N VAL A 383 2.69 -12.87 -4.24
CA VAL A 383 2.96 -12.42 -2.86
C VAL A 383 4.28 -13.02 -2.38
N GLN A 384 4.47 -14.34 -2.51
CA GLN A 384 5.72 -15.01 -2.17
C GLN A 384 6.92 -14.38 -2.88
N ALA A 385 6.76 -14.04 -4.16
CA ALA A 385 7.86 -13.54 -4.96
C ALA A 385 8.30 -12.12 -4.58
N SER A 386 7.39 -11.32 -4.05
CA SER A 386 7.59 -9.88 -3.88
C SER A 386 7.72 -9.44 -2.43
N THR A 387 7.25 -10.25 -1.47
CA THR A 387 7.32 -9.97 -0.03
C THR A 387 8.35 -10.86 0.64
N THR A 388 9.22 -10.27 1.45
CA THR A 388 10.42 -10.92 2.00
C THR A 388 10.54 -10.78 3.50
N SER A 389 9.72 -9.93 4.13
CA SER A 389 9.84 -9.57 5.54
C SER A 389 8.49 -9.63 6.25
N PRO A 390 8.46 -10.01 7.54
CA PRO A 390 7.30 -9.80 8.40
C PRO A 390 6.87 -8.33 8.40
N GLY A 391 5.57 -8.08 8.33
CA GLY A 391 4.99 -6.73 8.28
C GLY A 391 5.00 -6.09 6.89
N ASP A 392 5.52 -6.75 5.84
CA ASP A 392 5.41 -6.27 4.47
C ASP A 392 3.92 -6.01 4.11
N ILE A 393 3.64 -4.81 3.62
CA ILE A 393 2.29 -4.37 3.26
C ILE A 393 2.02 -4.69 1.79
N VAL A 394 0.90 -5.37 1.53
CA VAL A 394 0.37 -5.63 0.19
C VAL A 394 -0.87 -4.76 -0.05
N LEU A 395 -0.82 -3.91 -1.08
CA LEU A 395 -1.93 -3.07 -1.49
C LEU A 395 -2.58 -3.64 -2.74
N ASP A 396 -3.89 -3.83 -2.68
CA ASP A 396 -4.74 -4.14 -3.82
C ASP A 396 -5.81 -3.05 -3.97
N MET A 397 -5.66 -2.19 -4.97
CA MET A 397 -6.60 -1.10 -5.23
C MET A 397 -7.71 -1.45 -6.24
N PHE A 398 -7.76 -2.70 -6.70
CA PHE A 398 -8.83 -3.27 -7.53
C PHE A 398 -9.16 -4.68 -7.00
N SER A 399 -9.58 -4.75 -5.74
CA SER A 399 -9.71 -6.02 -5.00
C SER A 399 -10.65 -7.02 -5.71
N GLY A 400 -11.70 -6.52 -6.36
CA GLY A 400 -12.73 -7.32 -7.01
C GLY A 400 -13.28 -8.35 -6.01
N SER A 401 -13.17 -9.62 -6.35
CA SER A 401 -13.57 -10.71 -5.46
C SER A 401 -12.71 -10.91 -4.19
N GLY A 402 -11.55 -10.26 -4.03
CA GLY A 402 -10.65 -10.43 -2.87
C GLY A 402 -9.59 -11.53 -3.03
N SER A 403 -9.24 -11.89 -4.27
CA SER A 403 -8.29 -12.97 -4.58
C SER A 403 -6.90 -12.75 -4.01
N THR A 404 -6.39 -11.51 -4.06
CA THR A 404 -5.04 -11.16 -3.60
C THR A 404 -4.85 -11.48 -2.14
N ILE A 405 -5.86 -11.15 -1.32
CA ILE A 405 -5.82 -11.34 0.13
C ILE A 405 -5.97 -12.82 0.49
N HIS A 406 -6.79 -13.57 -0.25
CA HIS A 406 -6.84 -15.04 -0.10
C HIS A 406 -5.44 -15.65 -0.30
N GLY A 407 -4.76 -15.33 -1.40
CA GLY A 407 -3.39 -15.83 -1.65
C GLY A 407 -2.36 -15.34 -0.62
N LEU A 408 -2.53 -14.12 -0.08
CA LEU A 408 -1.68 -13.56 0.98
C LEU A 408 -1.79 -14.33 2.29
N PHE A 409 -3.02 -14.66 2.72
CA PHE A 409 -3.24 -15.44 3.93
C PHE A 409 -2.61 -16.82 3.84
N GLU A 410 -2.81 -17.53 2.72
CA GLU A 410 -2.18 -18.82 2.50
C GLU A 410 -0.65 -18.75 2.47
N GLN A 411 -0.08 -17.69 1.87
CA GLN A 411 1.36 -17.52 1.87
C GLN A 411 1.90 -17.23 3.27
N SER A 412 1.21 -16.39 4.04
CA SER A 412 1.58 -16.05 5.43
C SER A 412 1.54 -17.25 6.35
N VAL A 413 0.59 -18.15 6.13
CA VAL A 413 0.54 -19.46 6.79
C VAL A 413 1.71 -20.34 6.35
N ALA A 414 1.96 -20.43 5.04
CA ALA A 414 2.94 -21.36 4.48
C ALA A 414 4.39 -21.10 4.94
N ASP A 415 4.75 -19.83 5.15
CA ASP A 415 6.09 -19.44 5.61
C ASP A 415 6.13 -18.85 7.03
N GLY A 416 4.97 -18.78 7.71
CA GLY A 416 4.85 -18.21 9.06
C GLY A 416 5.19 -16.72 9.15
N MET A 417 5.26 -16.00 8.01
CA MET A 417 5.55 -14.57 8.01
C MET A 417 4.25 -13.77 7.98
N PRO A 418 3.91 -13.02 9.05
CA PRO A 418 2.73 -12.18 9.05
C PRO A 418 2.90 -11.04 8.05
N ARG A 419 1.97 -10.92 7.11
CA ARG A 419 1.89 -9.83 6.14
C ARG A 419 0.67 -9.00 6.41
N GLN A 420 0.75 -7.73 6.06
CA GLN A 420 -0.37 -6.81 6.18
C GLN A 420 -0.99 -6.57 4.81
N PHE A 421 -2.27 -6.22 4.79
CA PHE A 421 -2.91 -5.80 3.54
C PHE A 421 -3.73 -4.53 3.66
N ILE A 422 -3.83 -3.83 2.52
CA ILE A 422 -4.78 -2.77 2.28
C ILE A 422 -5.51 -3.16 0.99
N ALA A 423 -6.80 -3.45 1.08
CA ALA A 423 -7.64 -3.74 -0.08
C ALA A 423 -8.62 -2.59 -0.30
N MET A 424 -8.87 -2.20 -1.54
CA MET A 424 -9.85 -1.19 -1.91
C MET A 424 -10.83 -1.76 -2.92
N GLN A 425 -12.11 -1.51 -2.71
CA GLN A 425 -13.16 -1.92 -3.64
C GLN A 425 -14.27 -0.87 -3.68
N LEU A 426 -14.64 -0.45 -4.88
CA LEU A 426 -15.81 0.38 -5.11
C LEU A 426 -17.08 -0.44 -4.75
N PRO A 427 -18.03 0.11 -3.99
CA PRO A 427 -19.29 -0.56 -3.65
C PRO A 427 -20.26 -0.51 -4.85
N GLU A 428 -19.84 -1.11 -5.97
CA GLU A 428 -20.64 -1.21 -7.19
C GLU A 428 -21.95 -1.95 -6.91
N ASN A 429 -23.07 -1.32 -7.25
CA ASN A 429 -24.41 -1.83 -6.98
C ASN A 429 -24.76 -3.00 -7.93
N LEU A 430 -25.01 -4.17 -7.36
CA LEU A 430 -25.32 -5.40 -8.11
C LEU A 430 -26.70 -5.32 -8.78
N ASP A 431 -27.69 -4.65 -8.18
CA ASP A 431 -29.02 -4.46 -8.78
C ASP A 431 -28.91 -3.61 -10.06
N GLU A 432 -28.13 -2.53 -10.02
CA GLU A 432 -27.86 -1.72 -11.21
C GLU A 432 -27.07 -2.51 -12.26
N GLN A 433 -26.09 -3.30 -11.82
CA GLN A 433 -25.31 -4.16 -12.72
C GLN A 433 -26.22 -5.18 -13.40
N LEU A 434 -27.16 -5.78 -12.68
CA LEU A 434 -28.12 -6.77 -13.19
C LEU A 434 -28.99 -6.22 -14.34
N LEU A 435 -29.29 -4.91 -14.32
CA LEU A 435 -30.03 -4.21 -15.37
C LEU A 435 -29.18 -3.97 -16.63
N LYS A 436 -27.86 -3.80 -16.48
CA LYS A 436 -26.92 -3.47 -17.56
C LYS A 436 -26.36 -4.71 -18.27
N VAL A 437 -26.19 -5.82 -17.54
CA VAL A 437 -25.55 -7.04 -18.09
C VAL A 437 -26.51 -7.95 -18.85
N ALA A 438 -25.99 -8.65 -19.85
CA ALA A 438 -26.72 -9.65 -20.64
C ALA A 438 -25.99 -11.00 -20.68
N GLY A 439 -26.69 -12.05 -21.10
CA GLY A 439 -26.10 -13.38 -21.26
C GLY A 439 -25.72 -14.07 -19.94
N PRO A 440 -24.69 -14.93 -19.93
CA PRO A 440 -24.28 -15.70 -18.75
C PRO A 440 -23.90 -14.84 -17.54
N ALA A 441 -23.38 -13.63 -17.76
CA ALA A 441 -23.01 -12.70 -16.69
C ALA A 441 -24.22 -12.30 -15.81
N LYS A 442 -25.42 -12.26 -16.39
CA LYS A 442 -26.65 -11.94 -15.64
C LYS A 442 -26.97 -12.98 -14.56
N PHE A 443 -26.71 -14.25 -14.84
CA PHE A 443 -26.90 -15.33 -13.87
C PHE A 443 -25.92 -15.18 -12.69
N THR A 444 -24.64 -14.90 -12.98
CA THR A 444 -23.63 -14.66 -11.96
C THR A 444 -23.99 -13.48 -11.04
N VAL A 445 -24.45 -12.36 -11.60
CA VAL A 445 -24.87 -11.19 -10.80
C VAL A 445 -26.07 -11.54 -9.91
N GLN A 446 -27.05 -12.29 -10.43
CA GLN A 446 -28.19 -12.75 -9.63
C GLN A 446 -27.76 -13.66 -8.48
N VAL A 447 -26.86 -14.63 -8.74
CA VAL A 447 -26.30 -15.49 -7.69
C VAL A 447 -25.54 -14.67 -6.64
N GLY A 448 -24.83 -13.63 -7.06
CA GLY A 448 -24.18 -12.67 -6.17
C GLY A 448 -25.17 -11.93 -5.26
N ILE A 449 -26.30 -11.46 -5.82
CA ILE A 449 -27.40 -10.82 -5.07
C ILE A 449 -27.99 -11.81 -4.06
N ASP A 450 -28.42 -12.99 -4.51
CA ASP A 450 -29.02 -14.02 -3.66
C ASP A 450 -28.08 -14.41 -2.51
N PHE A 451 -26.77 -14.44 -2.78
CA PHE A 451 -25.74 -14.72 -1.79
C PHE A 451 -25.65 -13.64 -0.71
N VAL A 452 -25.53 -12.36 -1.08
CA VAL A 452 -25.45 -11.28 -0.08
C VAL A 452 -26.77 -11.07 0.66
N ASP A 453 -27.91 -11.33 0.02
CA ASP A 453 -29.23 -11.40 0.65
C ASP A 453 -29.28 -12.46 1.75
N SER A 454 -28.73 -13.64 1.49
CA SER A 454 -28.66 -14.72 2.49
C SER A 454 -27.84 -14.35 3.73
N LEU A 455 -26.98 -13.34 3.62
CA LEU A 455 -26.16 -12.80 4.70
C LEU A 455 -26.76 -11.53 5.33
N GLY A 456 -27.86 -11.00 4.79
CA GLY A 456 -28.46 -9.73 5.20
C GLY A 456 -27.54 -8.53 4.95
N ARG A 457 -26.77 -8.55 3.86
CA ARG A 457 -25.78 -7.52 3.50
C ARG A 457 -26.24 -6.73 2.26
N ALA A 458 -25.63 -5.56 2.05
CA ALA A 458 -25.93 -4.72 0.90
C ALA A 458 -25.56 -5.39 -0.43
N HIS A 459 -26.31 -5.09 -1.49
CA HIS A 459 -26.12 -5.63 -2.84
C HIS A 459 -24.91 -4.99 -3.54
N THR A 460 -23.70 -5.22 -3.03
CA THR A 460 -22.49 -4.62 -3.60
C THR A 460 -21.36 -5.63 -3.80
N ILE A 461 -20.49 -5.34 -4.79
CA ILE A 461 -19.27 -6.12 -5.01
C ILE A 461 -18.35 -6.09 -3.78
N ALA A 462 -18.30 -4.97 -3.05
CA ALA A 462 -17.51 -4.84 -1.83
C ALA A 462 -17.91 -5.87 -0.76
N GLU A 463 -19.20 -6.17 -0.60
CA GLU A 463 -19.67 -7.21 0.33
C GLU A 463 -19.19 -8.61 -0.07
N ILE A 464 -19.24 -8.95 -1.36
CA ILE A 464 -18.70 -10.22 -1.88
C ILE A 464 -17.20 -10.32 -1.59
N SER A 465 -16.45 -9.24 -1.82
CA SER A 465 -15.02 -9.15 -1.54
C SER A 465 -14.69 -9.40 -0.07
N LYS A 466 -15.34 -8.64 0.83
CA LYS A 466 -15.18 -8.78 2.28
C LYS A 466 -15.50 -10.20 2.75
N GLU A 467 -16.58 -10.78 2.24
CA GLU A 467 -16.99 -12.12 2.65
C GLU A 467 -16.01 -13.20 2.20
N ARG A 468 -15.46 -13.11 0.98
CA ARG A 468 -14.38 -14.02 0.55
C ARG A 468 -13.17 -13.91 1.48
N ILE A 469 -12.78 -12.69 1.86
CA ILE A 469 -11.64 -12.45 2.76
C ILE A 469 -11.89 -13.09 4.13
N ARG A 470 -13.09 -12.89 4.71
CA ARG A 470 -13.47 -13.51 5.99
C ARG A 470 -13.37 -15.04 5.93
N ARG A 471 -13.97 -15.65 4.90
CA ARG A 471 -13.96 -17.12 4.75
C ARG A 471 -12.56 -17.67 4.46
N ALA A 472 -11.76 -16.97 3.65
CA ALA A 472 -10.38 -17.35 3.38
C ALA A 472 -9.52 -17.32 4.65
N GLY A 473 -9.67 -16.30 5.50
CA GLY A 473 -8.96 -16.21 6.79
C GLY A 473 -9.33 -17.37 7.73
N ILE A 474 -10.62 -17.68 7.86
CA ILE A 474 -11.11 -18.82 8.66
C ILE A 474 -10.56 -20.14 8.12
N ASN A 475 -10.58 -20.33 6.81
CA ASN A 475 -10.09 -21.54 6.15
C ASN A 475 -8.58 -21.72 6.36
N ALA A 476 -7.80 -20.65 6.16
CA ALA A 476 -6.35 -20.64 6.34
C ALA A 476 -5.95 -20.99 7.79
N ALA A 477 -6.61 -20.37 8.78
CA ALA A 477 -6.39 -20.68 10.20
C ALA A 477 -6.69 -22.16 10.52
N LYS A 478 -7.83 -22.67 10.01
CA LYS A 478 -8.26 -24.06 10.24
C LYS A 478 -7.32 -25.08 9.63
N LEU A 479 -6.86 -24.87 8.39
CA LEU A 479 -5.96 -25.82 7.70
C LEU A 479 -4.58 -25.90 8.35
N ALA A 480 -4.10 -24.80 8.91
CA ALA A 480 -2.80 -24.72 9.56
C ALA A 480 -2.81 -25.17 11.03
N GLY A 481 -3.98 -25.43 11.60
CA GLY A 481 -4.12 -25.81 13.02
C GLY A 481 -3.63 -24.73 13.98
N LEU A 482 -3.63 -23.46 13.55
CA LEU A 482 -3.12 -22.34 14.33
C LEU A 482 -4.06 -22.03 15.49
N ALA A 483 -3.51 -21.68 16.66
CA ALA A 483 -4.29 -21.12 17.74
C ALA A 483 -4.78 -19.71 17.38
N ALA A 484 -5.85 -19.27 18.04
CA ALA A 484 -6.37 -17.92 17.87
C ALA A 484 -5.29 -16.87 18.20
N GLY A 485 -5.00 -15.98 17.24
CA GLY A 485 -4.04 -14.89 17.40
C GLY A 485 -2.60 -15.19 16.99
N GLU A 486 -2.27 -16.39 16.49
CA GLU A 486 -0.93 -16.68 15.99
C GLU A 486 -0.59 -15.88 14.71
N LEU A 487 -1.59 -15.69 13.84
CA LEU A 487 -1.52 -14.81 12.67
C LEU A 487 -2.78 -13.94 12.61
N ASP A 488 -2.62 -12.74 12.04
CA ASP A 488 -3.72 -11.79 11.88
C ASP A 488 -4.46 -12.01 10.55
N PHE A 489 -5.64 -12.60 10.64
CA PHE A 489 -6.60 -12.74 9.54
C PHE A 489 -7.77 -11.74 9.61
N GLY A 490 -7.72 -10.81 10.57
CA GLY A 490 -8.71 -9.75 10.73
C GLY A 490 -8.54 -8.65 9.69
N PHE A 491 -9.44 -7.67 9.72
CA PHE A 491 -9.33 -6.40 8.99
C PHE A 491 -10.33 -5.37 9.49
N ARG A 492 -9.97 -4.08 9.41
CA ARG A 492 -10.89 -2.95 9.62
C ARG A 492 -11.55 -2.58 8.30
N VAL A 493 -12.87 -2.43 8.31
CA VAL A 493 -13.62 -1.86 7.20
C VAL A 493 -13.71 -0.36 7.40
N LEU A 494 -13.25 0.40 6.41
CA LEU A 494 -13.37 1.85 6.35
C LEU A 494 -14.16 2.25 5.11
N ARG A 495 -15.03 3.26 5.20
CA ARG A 495 -15.78 3.82 4.07
C ARG A 495 -15.30 5.22 3.73
N VAL A 496 -15.09 5.48 2.45
CA VAL A 496 -14.89 6.85 1.95
C VAL A 496 -16.20 7.62 2.12
N ASP A 497 -16.19 8.69 2.92
CA ASP A 497 -17.34 9.55 3.17
C ASP A 497 -16.93 11.04 3.10
N THR A 498 -17.91 11.93 3.09
CA THR A 498 -17.75 13.37 3.27
C THR A 498 -17.09 13.72 4.60
N THR A 499 -16.40 14.87 4.64
CA THR A 499 -15.75 15.43 5.84
C THR A 499 -16.63 15.37 7.09
N ASN A 500 -16.00 15.20 8.26
CA ASN A 500 -16.67 15.22 9.55
C ASN A 500 -17.11 16.63 10.00
N VAL A 501 -16.61 17.68 9.33
CA VAL A 501 -16.93 19.07 9.65
C VAL A 501 -18.29 19.45 9.08
N ALA A 502 -19.11 20.17 9.85
CA ALA A 502 -20.38 20.71 9.38
C ALA A 502 -20.15 21.90 8.43
N ASP A 503 -20.95 22.03 7.37
CA ASP A 503 -20.88 23.18 6.46
C ASP A 503 -21.44 24.42 7.16
N VAL A 504 -20.56 25.18 7.82
CA VAL A 504 -20.90 26.47 8.42
C VAL A 504 -20.81 27.55 7.35
N ALA A 505 -21.77 27.57 6.43
CA ALA A 505 -21.87 28.56 5.36
C ALA A 505 -22.45 29.90 5.85
N THR A 506 -22.03 30.41 7.00
CA THR A 506 -22.51 31.69 7.53
C THR A 506 -21.39 32.72 7.61
N SER A 507 -21.55 33.79 6.85
CA SER A 507 -20.64 34.94 6.92
C SER A 507 -20.75 35.61 8.30
N VAL A 508 -19.60 35.95 8.90
CA VAL A 508 -19.47 36.53 10.26
C VAL A 508 -20.36 37.77 10.49
N ASN A 509 -20.76 38.44 9.40
CA ASN A 509 -21.57 39.66 9.44
C ASN A 509 -23.10 39.43 9.56
N GLN A 510 -23.56 38.18 9.57
CA GLN A 510 -24.99 37.83 9.64
C GLN A 510 -25.43 37.24 10.98
N LEU A 511 -24.53 37.08 11.95
CA LEU A 511 -24.79 36.33 13.18
C LEU A 511 -25.23 37.22 14.35
N GLY A 512 -26.44 36.99 14.86
CA GLY A 512 -26.88 37.50 16.16
C GLY A 512 -26.26 36.71 17.32
N GLN A 513 -26.11 37.33 18.49
CA GLN A 513 -25.49 36.73 19.69
C GLN A 513 -26.22 35.46 20.21
N ARG A 514 -27.44 35.17 19.71
CA ARG A 514 -28.23 33.96 20.01
C ARG A 514 -28.05 32.83 18.98
N GLU A 515 -27.59 33.14 17.76
CA GLU A 515 -27.31 32.15 16.71
C GLU A 515 -25.90 31.57 16.84
N LEU A 516 -25.04 32.22 17.64
CA LEU A 516 -23.72 31.73 18.01
C LEU A 516 -23.75 30.42 18.81
N ASP A 517 -24.81 30.15 19.58
CA ASP A 517 -24.95 28.93 20.38
C ASP A 517 -25.28 27.70 19.50
N ASP A 518 -26.00 27.89 18.39
CA ASP A 518 -26.31 26.84 17.41
C ASP A 518 -25.16 26.59 16.41
N LEU A 519 -24.17 27.50 16.35
CA LEU A 519 -22.96 27.42 15.53
C LEU A 519 -21.73 26.86 16.26
N ILE A 520 -21.88 26.44 17.53
CA ILE A 520 -20.78 25.91 18.34
C ILE A 520 -20.27 24.56 17.78
N SER A 521 -21.18 23.74 17.23
CA SER A 521 -20.83 22.40 16.77
C SER A 521 -20.18 22.43 15.39
N SER A 522 -18.84 22.35 15.36
CA SER A 522 -18.08 22.22 14.11
C SER A 522 -18.15 20.82 13.49
N VAL A 523 -18.75 19.83 14.16
CA VAL A 523 -18.84 18.43 13.70
C VAL A 523 -20.28 18.10 13.29
N LYS A 524 -20.43 17.27 12.24
CA LYS A 524 -21.73 16.74 11.81
C LYS A 524 -22.39 15.88 12.91
N PRO A 525 -23.72 15.99 13.10
CA PRO A 525 -24.43 15.33 14.22
C PRO A 525 -24.45 13.80 14.15
N ASP A 526 -24.22 13.20 12.98
CA ASP A 526 -24.22 11.76 12.75
C ASP A 526 -22.82 11.13 12.91
N ARG A 527 -21.84 11.89 13.43
CA ARG A 527 -20.45 11.44 13.61
C ARG A 527 -20.18 11.00 15.05
N THR A 528 -19.38 9.94 15.17
CA THR A 528 -19.01 9.28 16.42
C THR A 528 -17.61 9.67 16.89
N GLY A 529 -17.26 9.32 18.13
CA GLY A 529 -15.88 9.46 18.63
C GLY A 529 -14.86 8.68 17.80
N GLU A 530 -15.23 7.50 17.27
CA GLU A 530 -14.40 6.71 16.36
C GLU A 530 -14.23 7.41 15.00
N ASP A 531 -15.27 8.05 14.45
CA ASP A 531 -15.14 8.84 13.21
C ASP A 531 -14.13 9.99 13.38
N LEU A 532 -14.14 10.64 14.55
CA LEU A 532 -13.18 11.69 14.89
C LEU A 532 -11.76 11.14 15.09
N LEU A 533 -11.63 9.96 15.72
CA LEU A 533 -10.34 9.29 15.87
C LEU A 533 -9.68 9.03 14.51
N PHE A 534 -10.40 8.43 13.57
CA PHE A 534 -9.85 8.14 12.24
C PHE A 534 -9.55 9.41 11.44
N GLN A 535 -10.31 10.49 11.65
CA GLN A 535 -9.96 11.79 11.09
C GLN A 535 -8.63 12.31 11.65
N VAL A 536 -8.41 12.23 12.96
CA VAL A 536 -7.14 12.66 13.59
C VAL A 536 -5.98 11.78 13.12
N LEU A 537 -6.16 10.47 13.00
CA LEU A 537 -5.13 9.58 12.47
C LEU A 537 -4.73 9.96 11.04
N LEU A 538 -5.72 10.25 10.18
CA LEU A 538 -5.47 10.75 8.82
C LEU A 538 -4.74 12.10 8.83
N ASP A 539 -5.27 13.08 9.57
CA ASP A 539 -4.75 14.45 9.62
C ASP A 539 -3.32 14.51 10.19
N TRP A 540 -2.92 13.52 11.01
CA TRP A 540 -1.59 13.42 11.61
C TRP A 540 -0.66 12.45 10.85
N GLY A 541 -1.13 11.83 9.76
CA GLY A 541 -0.34 10.86 8.98
C GLY A 541 0.02 9.59 9.75
N LEU A 542 -0.79 9.21 10.75
CA LEU A 542 -0.64 7.97 11.52
C LEU A 542 -1.26 6.80 10.75
N GLU A 543 -0.78 5.59 11.03
CA GLU A 543 -1.31 4.39 10.39
C GLU A 543 -2.69 4.05 10.94
N LEU A 544 -3.64 3.82 10.05
CA LEU A 544 -5.03 3.51 10.41
C LEU A 544 -5.22 2.09 10.97
N THR A 545 -4.12 1.33 11.02
CA THR A 545 -4.01 -0.06 11.49
C THR A 545 -3.44 -0.16 12.90
N MET A 546 -3.04 0.96 13.52
CA MET A 546 -2.53 0.97 14.89
C MET A 546 -3.57 0.40 15.87
N PRO A 547 -3.20 -0.50 16.81
CA PRO A 547 -4.13 -1.07 17.77
C PRO A 547 -4.81 0.00 18.62
N ILE A 548 -6.08 -0.22 18.94
CA ILE A 548 -6.91 0.74 19.67
C ILE A 548 -7.41 0.07 20.94
N GLN A 549 -7.21 0.72 22.08
CA GLN A 549 -7.87 0.38 23.34
C GLN A 549 -8.92 1.45 23.64
N LYS A 550 -10.12 1.01 24.00
CA LYS A 550 -11.23 1.90 24.35
C LYS A 550 -11.61 1.70 25.80
N GLU A 551 -11.59 2.78 26.57
CA GLU A 551 -12.08 2.83 27.94
C GLU A 551 -13.20 3.87 28.08
N THR A 552 -13.97 3.80 29.16
CA THR A 552 -14.95 4.83 29.52
C THR A 552 -14.61 5.39 30.90
N ILE A 553 -14.31 6.68 30.97
CA ILE A 553 -13.91 7.37 32.19
C ILE A 553 -14.82 8.58 32.38
N ASP A 554 -15.55 8.65 33.49
CA ASP A 554 -16.45 9.77 33.83
C ASP A 554 -17.46 10.14 32.72
N GLY A 555 -17.88 9.15 31.94
CA GLY A 555 -18.80 9.33 30.82
C GLY A 555 -18.14 9.83 29.53
N PHE A 556 -16.81 9.92 29.48
CA PHE A 556 -16.02 10.12 28.26
C PHE A 556 -15.53 8.78 27.71
N GLU A 557 -15.58 8.61 26.40
CA GLU A 557 -14.87 7.57 25.68
C GLU A 557 -13.41 7.99 25.53
N VAL A 558 -12.49 7.16 26.00
CA VAL A 558 -11.05 7.39 25.89
C VAL A 558 -10.49 6.32 24.97
N TYR A 559 -9.93 6.76 23.84
CA TYR A 559 -9.26 5.92 22.86
C TYR A 559 -7.75 6.06 23.05
N ASP A 560 -7.08 4.98 23.38
CA ASP A 560 -5.62 4.88 23.43
C ASP A 560 -5.13 4.08 22.22
N VAL A 561 -4.32 4.71 21.38
CA VAL A 561 -3.77 4.14 20.14
C VAL A 561 -2.29 3.83 20.33
N GLU A 562 -1.91 2.59 19.99
CA GLU A 562 -0.52 2.09 20.05
C GLU A 562 0.18 2.42 21.39
N GLU A 563 -0.47 2.09 22.50
CA GLU A 563 0.06 2.24 23.87
C GLU A 563 0.60 3.66 24.18
N GLY A 564 -0.25 4.66 23.97
CA GLY A 564 0.01 6.06 24.30
C GLY A 564 0.56 6.90 23.13
N ALA A 565 0.62 6.35 21.91
CA ALA A 565 1.02 7.13 20.73
C ALA A 565 0.02 8.24 20.41
N LEU A 566 -1.28 7.97 20.61
CA LEU A 566 -2.35 8.96 20.56
C LEU A 566 -3.41 8.60 21.60
N ILE A 567 -3.80 9.59 22.42
CA ILE A 567 -4.95 9.46 23.31
C ILE A 567 -6.01 10.48 22.89
N LEU A 568 -7.21 10.01 22.56
CA LEU A 568 -8.36 10.85 22.22
C LEU A 568 -9.47 10.65 23.24
N CYS A 569 -9.94 11.73 23.84
CA CYS A 569 -11.12 11.73 24.71
C CYS A 569 -12.30 12.36 23.95
N ALA A 570 -13.39 11.62 23.79
CA ALA A 570 -14.63 12.06 23.14
C ALA A 570 -15.83 11.79 24.06
N ARG A 571 -16.88 12.63 24.00
CA ARG A 571 -18.08 12.42 24.82
C ARG A 571 -19.21 11.76 23.98
N PRO A 572 -19.84 10.66 24.45
CA PRO A 572 -20.94 10.04 23.74
C PRO A 572 -22.12 11.01 23.59
N GLY A 573 -22.62 11.19 22.36
CA GLY A 573 -23.79 12.06 22.09
C GLY A 573 -23.52 13.57 22.09
N GLU A 574 -22.30 14.00 22.43
CA GLU A 574 -21.82 15.36 22.25
C GLU A 574 -20.60 15.34 21.31
N ALA A 575 -20.81 14.96 20.05
CA ALA A 575 -19.93 15.42 18.97
C ALA A 575 -19.92 16.96 18.83
N HIS A 576 -20.69 17.64 19.69
CA HIS A 576 -21.07 19.04 19.66
C HIS A 576 -20.13 19.98 20.44
N ASP A 577 -19.22 19.47 21.28
CA ASP A 577 -18.32 20.31 22.07
C ASP A 577 -16.88 19.79 22.00
N LEU A 578 -16.14 20.22 20.97
CA LEU A 578 -14.69 19.99 20.87
C LEU A 578 -13.95 20.94 21.83
N SER A 579 -14.15 20.78 23.14
CA SER A 579 -13.15 21.20 24.12
C SER A 579 -12.06 20.13 24.19
N LEU A 580 -11.31 19.97 23.09
CA LEU A 580 -10.17 19.06 22.98
C LEU A 580 -9.11 19.40 24.02
N SER A 581 -9.09 18.70 25.17
CA SER A 581 -7.88 18.59 25.97
C SER A 581 -6.98 17.53 25.33
N LEU A 582 -6.33 17.89 24.21
CA LEU A 582 -5.24 17.10 23.62
C LEU A 582 -4.04 17.17 24.57
N SER A 583 -3.94 16.26 25.53
CA SER A 583 -2.68 16.05 26.25
C SER A 583 -1.77 15.18 25.39
N LEU A 584 -0.96 15.81 24.53
CA LEU A 584 0.13 15.14 23.84
C LEU A 584 1.20 14.80 24.90
N SER A 585 1.22 13.57 25.40
CA SER A 585 2.38 13.04 26.12
C SER A 585 3.47 12.66 25.11
N LEU A 586 4.17 13.67 24.57
CA LEU A 586 5.41 13.46 23.81
C LEU A 586 6.53 13.14 24.81
N SER A 587 6.40 12.03 25.53
CA SER A 587 7.49 11.47 26.33
C SER A 587 8.36 10.62 25.41
N LEU A 588 9.49 11.18 24.97
CA LEU A 588 10.67 10.41 24.57
C LEU A 588 11.08 9.50 25.75
N TRP A 589 10.46 8.33 25.84
CA TRP A 589 10.78 7.33 26.84
C TRP A 589 11.95 6.48 26.33
N LEU A 590 13.18 6.96 26.56
CA LEU A 590 14.35 6.09 26.53
C LEU A 590 14.20 5.10 27.69
N PRO A 591 14.26 3.77 27.44
CA PRO A 591 13.97 2.79 28.48
C PRO A 591 15.08 2.80 29.53
N ARG A 592 14.71 2.98 30.80
CA ARG A 592 15.53 2.53 31.95
C ARG A 592 14.67 1.73 32.92
N PRO A 593 15.24 0.69 33.54
CA PRO A 593 14.46 -0.41 34.08
C PRO A 593 13.83 -0.10 35.44
N SER A 594 12.61 -0.61 35.60
CA SER A 594 11.93 -1.06 36.82
C SER A 594 11.98 -0.12 38.03
N GLN A 595 10.92 0.70 38.20
CA GLN A 595 10.34 0.96 39.52
C GLN A 595 8.81 1.08 39.41
N ASN A 596 8.12 0.29 40.24
CA ASN A 596 6.69 0.33 40.47
C ASN A 596 6.20 1.75 40.80
N VAL A 597 5.13 2.20 40.15
CA VAL A 597 4.39 3.38 40.59
C VAL A 597 2.90 3.03 40.70
N SER A 598 2.39 3.23 41.92
CA SER A 598 1.01 3.08 42.36
C SER A 598 0.09 4.14 41.75
N ARG A 599 -1.12 3.72 41.33
CA ARG A 599 -2.25 4.58 40.98
C ARG A 599 -2.70 5.43 42.18
N SER A 600 -2.83 6.75 42.01
CA SER A 600 -3.72 7.59 42.83
C SER A 600 -4.14 8.90 42.12
N GLU A 601 -5.44 8.98 41.85
CA GLU A 601 -6.38 10.08 42.08
C GLU A 601 -6.33 11.44 41.33
N SER A 602 -7.52 11.71 40.75
CA SER A 602 -8.26 12.99 40.66
C SER A 602 -7.99 13.93 39.47
N CYS A 603 -8.87 13.85 38.48
CA CYS A 603 -9.08 14.91 37.50
C CYS A 603 -10.28 15.75 37.98
N SER A 604 -10.02 16.90 38.59
CA SER A 604 -11.04 17.92 38.84
C SER A 604 -10.46 19.30 38.59
N SER A 605 -10.81 19.92 37.45
CA SER A 605 -10.62 21.35 37.25
C SER A 605 -11.91 22.00 36.77
N THR A 606 -12.67 22.54 37.71
CA THR A 606 -13.82 23.42 37.46
C THR A 606 -13.30 24.82 37.08
N ARG A 607 -13.79 25.36 35.97
CA ARG A 607 -13.38 26.66 35.42
C ARG A 607 -14.20 27.79 36.06
N THR A 608 -13.66 28.46 37.09
CA THR A 608 -14.23 29.74 37.57
C THR A 608 -13.77 30.90 36.69
N SER A 609 -14.74 31.54 36.04
CA SER A 609 -14.60 32.82 35.35
C SER A 609 -14.30 33.94 36.35
N ARG A 610 -13.23 34.72 36.10
CA ARG A 610 -13.00 36.01 36.76
C ARG A 610 -13.09 37.11 35.72
N THR A 611 -14.20 37.84 35.81
CA THR A 611 -14.42 39.17 35.26
C THR A 611 -13.51 40.18 35.96
N THR A 612 -12.77 40.99 35.20
CA THR A 612 -12.27 42.29 35.68
C THR A 612 -12.50 43.35 34.60
N ARG A 613 -13.41 44.27 34.92
CA ARG A 613 -13.68 45.52 34.19
C ARG A 613 -12.60 46.57 34.51
N SER A 614 -12.13 47.22 33.44
CA SER A 614 -11.74 48.64 33.29
C SER A 614 -10.99 49.39 34.41
N ALA A 615 -9.84 49.98 34.05
CA ALA A 615 -9.57 51.40 34.28
C ALA A 615 -8.46 51.93 33.35
N SER A 616 -8.75 53.05 32.72
CA SER A 616 -7.91 53.92 31.90
C SER A 616 -6.68 54.48 32.62
N THR A 617 -5.57 54.71 31.92
CA THR A 617 -4.94 56.06 31.75
C THR A 617 -3.67 56.03 30.89
N SER A 618 -3.50 57.14 30.17
CA SER A 618 -2.43 57.56 29.27
C SER A 618 -1.03 57.69 29.90
N SER A 619 0.04 57.47 29.12
CA SER A 619 1.04 58.50 28.76
C SER A 619 2.29 57.94 28.06
N ARG A 620 2.87 58.77 27.20
CA ARG A 620 4.07 58.60 26.38
C ARG A 620 5.36 58.54 27.22
N SER A 621 6.40 57.80 26.79
CA SER A 621 7.69 58.39 26.32
C SER A 621 8.79 57.35 26.09
N SER A 622 9.48 57.51 24.95
CA SER A 622 10.86 57.15 24.56
C SER A 622 11.83 56.49 25.56
N ALA A 623 12.60 55.49 25.09
CA ALA A 623 14.04 55.65 24.79
C ALA A 623 14.67 54.34 24.25
N ARG A 624 15.51 54.49 23.21
CA ARG A 624 16.44 53.49 22.68
C ARG A 624 17.57 53.21 23.68
N SER A 625 18.08 51.98 23.73
CA SER A 625 19.52 51.73 23.60
C SER A 625 19.82 50.29 23.17
N ARG A 626 20.77 50.16 22.23
CA ARG A 626 21.35 48.91 21.72
C ARG A 626 22.38 48.38 22.74
N LEU A 627 22.62 47.06 22.76
CA LEU A 627 23.95 46.43 22.69
C LEU A 627 23.84 44.90 22.93
N THR A 628 24.08 44.11 21.89
CA THR A 628 24.73 42.78 21.95
C THR A 628 26.27 43.00 21.96
N PRO A 629 27.20 42.02 22.08
CA PRO A 629 27.09 40.54 22.08
C PRO A 629 28.01 39.80 23.11
N ARG A 630 27.90 38.45 23.24
CA ARG A 630 29.00 37.47 22.98
C ARG A 630 28.77 36.07 23.56
N LEU A 631 29.18 35.10 22.73
CA LEU A 631 29.34 33.66 22.95
C LEU A 631 30.43 33.30 23.99
N GLY A 632 30.27 32.15 24.66
CA GLY A 632 31.32 31.46 25.39
C GLY A 632 30.97 30.01 25.75
N ARG A 633 31.57 29.04 25.04
CA ARG A 633 31.56 27.60 25.31
C ARG A 633 32.36 27.27 26.59
N TYR A 634 31.93 26.30 27.40
CA TYR A 634 32.82 25.55 28.29
C TYR A 634 32.48 24.04 28.36
N ARG A 635 33.53 23.24 28.18
CA ARG A 635 33.63 21.77 28.33
C ARG A 635 33.65 21.38 29.81
N CYS A 636 32.99 20.28 30.18
CA CYS A 636 33.21 19.60 31.46
C CYS A 636 34.28 18.51 31.35
N ARG A 637 35.19 18.46 32.34
CA ARG A 637 36.22 17.43 32.55
C ARG A 637 35.71 16.36 33.53
N PHE A 638 36.13 15.12 33.27
CA PHE A 638 36.03 13.97 34.18
C PHE A 638 36.95 14.11 35.41
N SER A 639 36.52 13.52 36.54
CA SER A 639 37.42 13.08 37.61
C SER A 639 36.91 11.78 38.24
N HIS A 640 37.82 10.83 38.41
CA HIS A 640 37.62 9.51 39.05
C HIS A 640 37.70 9.61 40.58
N SER A 641 36.98 8.72 41.28
CA SER A 641 37.53 7.98 42.44
C SER A 641 36.61 6.80 42.85
N THR A 642 37.20 5.60 42.87
CA THR A 642 36.82 4.42 43.68
C THR A 642 37.68 4.41 44.95
N PRO A 643 37.26 3.79 46.07
CA PRO A 643 37.38 2.33 46.34
C PRO A 643 36.15 1.79 47.13
N GLY A 644 35.94 0.53 47.50
CA GLY A 644 36.72 -0.70 47.57
C GLY A 644 35.93 -1.75 48.39
N HIS A 645 36.35 -3.00 48.25
CA HIS A 645 35.76 -4.27 48.72
C HIS A 645 35.28 -4.40 50.18
N LEU A 646 34.30 -5.30 50.37
CA LEU A 646 34.20 -6.19 51.55
C LEU A 646 33.70 -7.59 51.12
N LEU A 647 34.35 -8.60 51.71
CA LEU A 647 34.30 -10.04 51.46
C LEU A 647 33.27 -10.78 52.33
N SER A 648 33.19 -12.10 52.08
CA SER A 648 32.58 -13.19 52.86
C SER A 648 31.11 -13.44 52.55
N SER A 649 30.57 -14.66 52.49
CA SER A 649 31.07 -16.04 52.51
C SER A 649 29.79 -16.91 52.51
N GLY A 650 29.71 -18.03 51.80
CA GLY A 650 28.51 -18.87 51.93
C GLY A 650 28.29 -19.89 50.82
N SER A 651 28.90 -21.05 51.01
CA SER A 651 28.74 -22.30 50.27
C SER A 651 27.29 -22.81 50.15
N GLY A 652 26.97 -23.51 49.06
CA GLY A 652 25.75 -24.31 48.96
C GLY A 652 25.57 -25.00 47.60
N LEU A 653 26.39 -26.01 47.32
CA LEU A 653 26.15 -27.03 46.30
C LEU A 653 24.84 -27.78 46.62
N CYS A 654 23.98 -28.00 45.61
CA CYS A 654 23.35 -29.32 45.42
C CYS A 654 22.83 -29.46 43.99
N SER A 655 23.35 -30.48 43.33
CA SER A 655 23.03 -30.96 41.99
C SER A 655 22.04 -32.13 42.06
N SER A 656 21.44 -32.43 40.89
CA SER A 656 20.96 -33.76 40.45
C SER A 656 19.64 -34.28 41.06
N LEU A 657 18.83 -35.14 40.44
CA LEU A 657 18.61 -35.70 39.09
C LEU A 657 17.36 -36.60 39.26
N CYS A 658 16.60 -36.81 38.17
CA CYS A 658 15.79 -37.99 37.86
C CYS A 658 14.67 -38.47 38.81
N GLY A 659 13.43 -38.35 38.33
CA GLY A 659 12.73 -39.48 37.68
C GLY A 659 12.01 -40.53 38.55
N GLY A 660 10.73 -40.74 38.23
CA GLY A 660 10.09 -42.06 38.36
C GLY A 660 8.74 -42.08 39.09
N ALA A 661 7.65 -42.01 38.33
CA ALA A 661 6.58 -43.01 38.30
C ALA A 661 5.68 -42.75 37.08
#